data_AF-A0A2S9YUX5-F1
#
_entry.id   AF-A0A2S9YUX5-F1
#
_cell.length_a   1.000
_cell.length_b   1.000
_cell.length_c   1.000
_cell.angle_alpha   90.00
_cell.angle_beta   90.00
_cell.angle_gamma   90.00
#
_symmetry.space_group_name_H-M   'P 1'
#
loop_
_entity.id
_entity.type
_entity.pdbx_description
1 polymer ?
#
loop_
_entity_poly.entity_id
_entity_poly.type
_entity_poly.pdbx_seq_one_letter_code
_entity_poly.pdbx_strand_id
1 'polypeptide(L)'
;MQPLLLALADDELPNYDAIALSPGVGWFLLAAVTCLAMFFLAHRDAWRKLWLRMEDPRPIAAIRIVFGFCALCNVNGLWELFEYLFMDEGVFSTDIAQHYRARSQFAGFGDGNSETDPAKFFSFGAFVEWLKGPNYSLLLFDSSPKFFWTYLVLFEISMVMFIVGFQTKWIKWVAWFLYMGIILRNTLFWEATENVFRVFFFYLLLARCGEGWSVDNWLRCRRLRKQGRLSVPGGPGNGAGAVVETDAADPYRSGATTRYLEPIYRAIPAWPRVFVILNIAVLYCATGTLKNGPVWTRGDAFYYAFNLDHFYRLPPQLLSSYFGTSLFRINTWVVHWWEALFPLVVFGLILRWHRREKIPRLEGARLWLARIGLGGFVAWFYAIILWSYPVHYRAPAQGFRVFGRVYQDDEAITLIQWIVGVSIPLVAALVVWGFRKLRDRQDIPREKRGRLRWLDLDWVCRWVFGRRLWLMLGIIFHGHLILTMNVGWFSPGVLALYPVFLNGDELGLLSTKIGQFLHKHLRLPMPKHVREGQMIPSADLDLPPQPPAGASKGWKPIRDGYQQPWAMLFTGLGLAIVGVIRRVQTDEDMWARLGKLADNTAKTPLPRGLTDQVHLIEANWFVLMIAVMAVVVMARRVRGFDFNPWFSPVILLAAWLGSVAVEREAVGMIWVVLAVGVLSFGGCHVKADAPKPIPTHDPVTGRQNRPWSHGPIGRTIVTLVAVYHLGAVASTEFPEKDSWSTFRHDIDQTYKHWLQTTQTTQGWGMFAPNPPRSNVFLRVTVTDQEGEIYDLNTDVYACFMPGATQAICDAVYPIPWVSYTRQRKINRRIAGSEGGNGAWYQKWHARWVCRQWELEHGELPRRVELYKVTYPMPSPQEVFMKPYDAKTQYNAKGSHTKIHTTECKSTTEGQLRNEIRRRHGLPEVDENEIRTWNKHRCANWEAKLIEDARERGEEVDVLDPRFDVCLDMPKEVRKAAYARGRVDLLLDDDEDDE
;
A
#
# COMPACT_ATOMS: atom_id res chain seq x y z
N MET A 1 8.71 -42.81 -12.58
CA MET A 1 7.87 -41.73 -13.17
C MET A 1 7.10 -40.90 -12.14
N GLN A 2 6.96 -41.31 -10.87
CA GLN A 2 6.34 -40.49 -9.80
C GLN A 2 7.16 -39.30 -9.22
N PRO A 3 8.51 -39.25 -9.25
CA PRO A 3 9.23 -38.13 -8.60
C PRO A 3 9.19 -36.81 -9.39
N LEU A 4 8.93 -36.87 -10.71
CA LEU A 4 8.92 -35.68 -11.57
C LEU A 4 7.57 -34.94 -11.52
N LEU A 5 6.48 -35.65 -11.21
CA LEU A 5 5.15 -35.08 -11.00
C LEU A 5 5.04 -34.31 -9.68
N LEU A 6 5.77 -34.75 -8.64
CA LEU A 6 5.83 -34.05 -7.34
C LEU A 6 6.64 -32.75 -7.36
N ALA A 7 7.59 -32.61 -8.30
CA ALA A 7 8.39 -31.39 -8.45
C ALA A 7 7.74 -30.33 -9.36
N LEU A 8 6.66 -30.68 -10.04
CA LEU A 8 5.84 -29.78 -10.87
C LEU A 8 4.48 -29.44 -10.21
N ALA A 9 4.18 -30.06 -9.07
CA ALA A 9 2.99 -29.82 -8.25
C ALA A 9 3.28 -28.89 -7.05
N ASP A 10 4.12 -27.87 -7.26
CA ASP A 10 4.36 -26.78 -6.29
C ASP A 10 3.17 -25.78 -6.23
N ASP A 11 2.09 -26.03 -6.97
CA ASP A 11 0.76 -25.58 -6.53
C ASP A 11 0.31 -26.57 -5.43
N GLU A 12 0.69 -26.23 -4.19
CA GLU A 12 0.51 -27.03 -2.98
C GLU A 12 -0.90 -27.62 -2.89
N LEU A 13 -1.00 -28.96 -2.79
CA LEU A 13 -2.22 -29.58 -2.24
C LEU A 13 -2.51 -28.91 -0.89
N PRO A 14 -3.73 -28.38 -0.68
CA PRO A 14 -4.05 -27.66 0.55
C PRO A 14 -3.85 -28.56 1.76
N ASN A 15 -3.21 -28.03 2.80
CA ASN A 15 -3.03 -28.71 4.07
C ASN A 15 -4.37 -28.69 4.83
N TYR A 16 -5.18 -29.73 4.62
CA TYR A 16 -6.51 -29.85 5.24
C TYR A 16 -6.48 -29.78 6.77
N ASP A 17 -5.43 -30.29 7.43
CA ASP A 17 -5.28 -30.20 8.88
C ASP A 17 -5.11 -28.73 9.32
N ALA A 18 -4.34 -27.94 8.57
CA ALA A 18 -4.19 -26.51 8.83
C ALA A 18 -5.51 -25.76 8.61
N ILE A 19 -6.28 -26.10 7.57
CA ILE A 19 -7.60 -25.52 7.31
C ILE A 19 -8.56 -25.83 8.47
N ALA A 20 -8.56 -27.05 9.00
CA ALA A 20 -9.41 -27.46 10.13
C ALA A 20 -9.14 -26.63 11.41
N LEU A 21 -7.88 -26.20 11.62
CA LEU A 21 -7.50 -25.36 12.77
C LEU A 21 -7.82 -23.87 12.58
N SER A 22 -8.06 -23.43 11.34
CA SER A 22 -8.21 -22.01 10.97
C SER A 22 -9.34 -21.29 11.71
N PRO A 23 -10.55 -21.85 11.93
CA PRO A 23 -11.59 -21.19 12.73
C PRO A 23 -11.14 -20.91 14.17
N GLY A 24 -10.41 -21.85 14.79
CA GLY A 24 -9.84 -21.67 16.12
C GLY A 24 -8.80 -20.55 16.18
N VAL A 25 -7.93 -20.47 15.16
CA VAL A 25 -6.98 -19.36 15.00
C VAL A 25 -7.71 -18.02 14.89
N GLY A 26 -8.82 -17.96 14.13
CA GLY A 26 -9.64 -16.76 13.99
C GLY A 26 -10.22 -16.25 15.32
N TRP A 27 -10.76 -17.14 16.16
CA TRP A 27 -11.29 -16.77 17.48
C TRP A 27 -10.19 -16.31 18.45
N PHE A 28 -9.03 -16.98 18.47
CA PHE A 28 -7.89 -16.54 19.27
C PHE A 28 -7.36 -15.19 18.81
N LEU A 29 -7.36 -14.92 17.49
CA LEU A 29 -7.00 -13.62 16.94
C LEU A 29 -7.98 -12.53 17.36
N LEU A 30 -9.29 -12.79 17.29
CA LEU A 30 -10.31 -11.85 17.76
C LEU A 30 -10.13 -11.51 19.25
N ALA A 31 -9.84 -12.53 20.08
CA ALA A 31 -9.54 -12.33 21.49
C ALA A 31 -8.27 -11.49 21.69
N ALA A 32 -7.19 -11.77 20.94
CA ALA A 32 -5.97 -10.99 20.97
C ALA A 32 -6.20 -9.52 20.59
N VAL A 33 -6.89 -9.26 19.47
CA VAL A 33 -7.20 -7.91 18.99
C VAL A 33 -8.10 -7.16 19.97
N THR A 34 -9.06 -7.85 20.60
CA THR A 34 -9.92 -7.28 21.66
C THR A 34 -9.08 -6.86 22.87
N CYS A 35 -8.16 -7.72 23.33
CA CYS A 35 -7.23 -7.37 24.41
C CYS A 35 -6.32 -6.20 24.03
N LEU A 36 -5.84 -6.15 22.80
CA LEU A 36 -5.07 -5.02 22.29
C LEU A 36 -5.89 -3.72 22.28
N ALA A 37 -7.15 -3.77 21.85
CA ALA A 37 -8.07 -2.63 21.91
C ALA A 37 -8.23 -2.13 23.36
N MET A 38 -8.40 -3.03 24.34
CA MET A 38 -8.45 -2.67 25.76
C MET A 38 -7.17 -1.95 26.23
N PHE A 39 -6.00 -2.39 25.78
CA PHE A 39 -4.72 -1.71 26.09
C PHE A 39 -4.68 -0.28 25.53
N PHE A 40 -5.13 -0.07 24.28
CA PHE A 40 -5.21 1.24 23.66
C PHE A 40 -6.24 2.15 24.35
N LEU A 41 -7.40 1.60 24.72
CA LEU A 41 -8.43 2.30 25.50
C LEU A 41 -7.88 2.77 26.85
N ALA A 42 -7.18 1.91 27.57
CA ALA A 42 -6.51 2.28 28.81
C ALA A 42 -5.51 3.43 28.59
N HIS A 43 -4.80 3.47 27.47
CA HIS A 43 -3.82 4.52 27.15
C HIS A 43 -4.37 5.68 26.30
N ARG A 44 -5.70 5.85 26.20
CA ARG A 44 -6.32 6.82 25.27
C ARG A 44 -5.73 8.23 25.29
N ASP A 45 -5.31 8.74 26.45
CA ASP A 45 -4.74 10.09 26.57
C ASP A 45 -3.34 10.18 25.95
N ALA A 46 -2.51 9.16 26.16
CA ALA A 46 -1.20 9.08 25.54
C ALA A 46 -1.33 8.93 24.02
N TRP A 47 -2.23 8.06 23.56
CA TRP A 47 -2.50 7.87 22.14
C TRP A 47 -2.98 9.14 21.46
N ARG A 48 -3.92 9.87 22.06
CA ARG A 48 -4.37 11.16 21.54
C ARG A 48 -3.22 12.17 21.45
N LYS A 49 -2.39 12.29 22.50
CA LYS A 49 -1.22 13.18 22.50
C LYS A 49 -0.18 12.80 21.44
N LEU A 50 -0.02 11.51 21.14
CA LEU A 50 0.92 11.04 20.12
C LEU A 50 0.45 11.42 18.71
N TRP A 51 -0.83 11.14 18.39
CA TRP A 51 -1.40 11.27 17.05
C TRP A 51 -1.87 12.68 16.70
N LEU A 52 -2.57 13.34 17.63
CA LEU A 52 -3.39 14.53 17.34
C LEU A 52 -2.69 15.84 17.73
N ARG A 53 -1.39 15.80 18.00
CA ARG A 53 -0.59 16.98 18.30
C ARG A 53 -0.14 17.72 17.05
N MET A 54 0.28 18.96 17.26
CA MET A 54 1.02 19.73 16.27
C MET A 54 2.53 19.44 16.35
N GLU A 55 3.20 19.52 15.20
CA GLU A 55 4.64 19.36 15.06
C GLU A 55 5.24 20.23 13.95
N ASP A 56 6.55 20.15 13.79
CA ASP A 56 7.33 20.87 12.79
C ASP A 56 7.06 20.38 11.35
N PRO A 57 6.90 21.27 10.36
CA PRO A 57 6.63 20.87 8.98
C PRO A 57 7.85 20.34 8.20
N ARG A 58 9.07 20.59 8.66
CA ARG A 58 10.32 20.28 7.92
C ARG A 58 10.47 18.80 7.54
N PRO A 59 10.18 17.80 8.39
CA PRO A 59 10.27 16.39 8.00
C PRO A 59 9.38 16.03 6.81
N ILE A 60 8.13 16.49 6.81
CA ILE A 60 7.20 16.23 5.69
C ILE A 60 7.60 17.03 4.45
N ALA A 61 8.10 18.26 4.62
CA ALA A 61 8.61 19.06 3.51
C ALA A 61 9.82 18.40 2.83
N ALA A 62 10.72 17.81 3.62
CA ALA A 62 11.86 17.02 3.12
C ALA A 62 11.39 15.86 2.24
N ILE A 63 10.41 15.10 2.74
CA ILE A 63 9.82 13.98 2.00
C ILE A 63 9.18 14.49 0.72
N ARG A 64 8.33 15.54 0.77
CA ARG A 64 7.70 16.12 -0.43
C ARG A 64 8.71 16.38 -1.55
N ILE A 65 9.87 16.96 -1.21
CA ILE A 65 10.91 17.30 -2.16
C ILE A 65 11.60 16.04 -2.70
N VAL A 66 12.18 15.22 -1.81
CA VAL A 66 13.02 14.09 -2.22
C VAL A 66 12.18 12.96 -2.81
N PHE A 67 11.06 12.61 -2.17
CA PHE A 67 10.15 11.58 -2.67
C PHE A 67 9.43 12.04 -3.93
N GLY A 68 9.00 13.31 -4.01
CA GLY A 68 8.42 13.87 -5.23
C GLY A 68 9.39 13.81 -6.41
N PHE A 69 10.67 14.13 -6.18
CA PHE A 69 11.72 13.98 -7.18
C PHE A 69 11.92 12.51 -7.60
N CYS A 70 12.02 11.59 -6.64
CA CYS A 70 12.14 10.16 -6.96
C CYS A 70 10.91 9.64 -7.73
N ALA A 71 9.69 10.11 -7.43
CA ALA A 71 8.48 9.73 -8.14
C ALA A 71 8.48 10.25 -9.59
N LEU A 72 8.94 11.49 -9.79
CA LEU A 72 9.13 12.08 -11.12
C LEU A 72 10.14 11.29 -11.95
N CYS A 73 11.30 10.97 -11.35
CA CYS A 73 12.32 10.17 -12.00
C CYS A 73 11.88 8.72 -12.24
N ASN A 74 11.01 8.16 -11.40
CA ASN A 74 10.46 6.82 -11.62
C ASN A 74 9.65 6.75 -12.92
N VAL A 75 8.78 7.73 -13.16
CA VAL A 75 7.97 7.80 -14.39
C VAL A 75 8.88 8.08 -15.59
N ASN A 76 9.76 9.09 -15.51
CA ASN A 76 10.70 9.39 -16.59
C ASN A 76 11.69 8.25 -16.88
N GLY A 77 11.99 7.41 -15.89
CA GLY A 77 12.78 6.19 -16.07
C GLY A 77 12.10 5.13 -16.95
N LEU A 78 10.84 5.33 -17.37
CA LEU A 78 10.11 4.48 -18.29
C LEU A 78 10.07 5.05 -19.72
N TRP A 79 10.86 6.08 -20.04
CA TRP A 79 10.79 6.80 -21.31
C TRP A 79 10.89 5.90 -22.56
N GLU A 80 11.74 4.88 -22.53
CA GLU A 80 11.89 3.88 -23.61
C GLU A 80 10.64 3.01 -23.81
N LEU A 81 9.74 2.98 -22.82
CA LEU A 81 8.59 2.08 -22.76
C LEU A 81 7.26 2.84 -22.77
N PHE A 82 7.27 4.15 -23.01
CA PHE A 82 6.04 4.94 -22.98
C PHE A 82 5.03 4.48 -24.03
N GLU A 83 5.48 4.27 -25.27
CA GLU A 83 4.66 3.72 -26.34
C GLU A 83 4.19 2.31 -25.98
N TYR A 84 5.12 1.43 -25.63
CA TYR A 84 4.85 0.04 -25.28
C TYR A 84 3.83 -0.12 -24.14
N LEU A 85 3.87 0.72 -23.11
CA LEU A 85 3.07 0.53 -21.90
C LEU A 85 1.77 1.33 -21.86
N PHE A 86 1.79 2.56 -22.38
CA PHE A 86 0.75 3.54 -22.08
C PHE A 86 -0.04 4.03 -23.28
N MET A 87 0.48 3.86 -24.49
CA MET A 87 -0.22 4.28 -25.71
C MET A 87 -1.11 3.15 -26.25
N ASP A 88 -2.04 3.51 -27.14
CA ASP A 88 -2.93 2.58 -27.83
C ASP A 88 -2.20 1.68 -28.84
N GLU A 89 -1.04 2.11 -29.32
CA GLU A 89 -0.10 1.35 -30.17
C GLU A 89 0.72 0.31 -29.39
N GLY A 90 0.71 0.38 -28.05
CA GLY A 90 1.50 -0.48 -27.15
C GLY A 90 0.93 -1.89 -26.96
N VAL A 91 1.38 -2.58 -25.90
CA VAL A 91 0.98 -3.97 -25.58
C VAL A 91 -0.53 -4.12 -25.38
N PHE A 92 -1.16 -3.09 -24.83
CA PHE A 92 -2.61 -3.03 -24.64
C PHE A 92 -3.13 -1.77 -25.32
N SER A 93 -3.99 -1.94 -26.33
CA SER A 93 -4.83 -0.87 -26.85
C SER A 93 -5.78 -0.35 -25.76
N THR A 94 -6.38 0.82 -25.97
CA THR A 94 -7.23 1.50 -24.98
C THR A 94 -8.34 0.58 -24.44
N ASP A 95 -9.04 -0.12 -25.32
CA ASP A 95 -10.15 -1.02 -24.99
C ASP A 95 -9.70 -2.29 -24.24
N ILE A 96 -8.52 -2.82 -24.59
CA ILE A 96 -7.90 -3.96 -23.91
C ILE A 96 -7.42 -3.56 -22.51
N ALA A 97 -6.86 -2.36 -22.37
CA ALA A 97 -6.47 -1.83 -21.07
C ALA A 97 -7.68 -1.66 -20.14
N GLN A 98 -8.80 -1.16 -20.65
CA GLN A 98 -10.07 -1.11 -19.90
C GLN A 98 -10.50 -2.51 -19.45
N HIS A 99 -10.51 -3.49 -20.36
CA HIS A 99 -10.94 -4.86 -20.03
C HIS A 99 -10.00 -5.51 -19.01
N TYR A 100 -8.69 -5.35 -19.16
CA TYR A 100 -7.72 -5.95 -18.26
C TYR A 100 -7.72 -5.31 -16.87
N ARG A 101 -7.81 -3.98 -16.80
CA ARG A 101 -7.66 -3.22 -15.54
C ARG A 101 -8.96 -3.00 -14.80
N ALA A 102 -10.05 -2.84 -15.53
CA ALA A 102 -11.26 -2.21 -15.03
C ALA A 102 -12.55 -2.79 -15.67
N ARG A 103 -12.55 -4.10 -16.02
CA ARG A 103 -13.68 -4.78 -16.68
C ARG A 103 -15.04 -4.43 -16.09
N SER A 104 -15.22 -4.61 -14.79
CA SER A 104 -16.50 -4.35 -14.11
C SER A 104 -16.84 -2.87 -14.07
N GLN A 105 -15.84 -2.00 -13.92
CA GLN A 105 -16.01 -0.56 -13.85
C GLN A 105 -16.39 0.04 -15.22
N PHE A 106 -15.92 -0.54 -16.32
CA PHE A 106 -16.22 -0.14 -17.70
C PHE A 106 -17.31 -1.01 -18.35
N ALA A 107 -18.07 -1.78 -17.58
CA ALA A 107 -19.12 -2.66 -18.12
C ALA A 107 -20.19 -1.89 -18.91
N GLY A 108 -20.56 -0.68 -18.46
CA GLY A 108 -21.53 0.18 -19.14
C GLY A 108 -20.91 1.26 -20.05
N PHE A 109 -19.68 1.03 -20.53
CA PHE A 109 -18.97 1.92 -21.47
C PHE A 109 -18.54 1.12 -22.70
N GLY A 110 -18.98 1.55 -23.89
CA GLY A 110 -18.69 0.89 -25.15
C GLY A 110 -17.21 0.95 -25.51
N ASP A 111 -16.72 -0.05 -26.25
CA ASP A 111 -15.29 -0.19 -26.50
C ASP A 111 -14.81 0.49 -27.80
N GLY A 112 -15.74 0.99 -28.62
CA GLY A 112 -15.45 1.73 -29.85
C GLY A 112 -14.98 0.86 -31.00
N ASN A 113 -15.08 -0.48 -30.90
CA ASN A 113 -14.65 -1.39 -31.96
C ASN A 113 -15.73 -1.66 -33.01
N SER A 114 -17.01 -1.42 -32.69
CA SER A 114 -18.14 -1.57 -33.61
C SER A 114 -19.10 -0.39 -33.49
N GLU A 115 -19.93 -0.17 -34.51
CA GLU A 115 -21.01 0.83 -34.46
C GLU A 115 -22.02 0.53 -33.35
N THR A 116 -22.18 -0.75 -33.00
CA THR A 116 -23.06 -1.24 -31.94
C THR A 116 -22.51 -1.00 -30.52
N ASP A 117 -21.21 -0.75 -30.38
CA ASP A 117 -20.51 -0.47 -29.10
C ASP A 117 -19.75 0.87 -29.16
N PRO A 118 -20.43 2.02 -29.32
CA PRO A 118 -19.77 3.32 -29.43
C PRO A 118 -19.02 3.68 -28.13
N ALA A 119 -17.86 4.35 -28.25
CA ALA A 119 -16.99 4.75 -27.13
C ALA A 119 -17.60 5.86 -26.22
N LYS A 120 -18.71 5.54 -25.55
CA LYS A 120 -19.46 6.40 -24.63
C LYS A 120 -20.11 5.57 -23.53
N PHE A 121 -20.56 6.24 -22.47
CA PHE A 121 -21.44 5.60 -21.47
C PHE A 121 -22.82 5.37 -22.08
N PHE A 122 -23.37 4.16 -21.89
CA PHE A 122 -24.68 3.80 -22.41
C PHE A 122 -25.82 4.54 -21.70
N SER A 123 -25.67 4.81 -20.40
CA SER A 123 -26.64 5.58 -19.61
C SER A 123 -25.99 6.34 -18.45
N PHE A 124 -26.74 7.22 -17.78
CA PHE A 124 -26.26 7.85 -16.53
C PHE A 124 -26.05 6.82 -15.42
N GLY A 125 -26.84 5.74 -15.39
CA GLY A 125 -26.64 4.62 -14.47
C GLY A 125 -25.29 3.94 -14.66
N ALA A 126 -24.85 3.76 -15.92
CA ALA A 126 -23.52 3.24 -16.23
C ALA A 126 -22.39 4.15 -15.71
N PHE A 127 -22.55 5.47 -15.79
CA PHE A 127 -21.60 6.42 -15.22
C PHE A 127 -21.54 6.32 -13.69
N VAL A 128 -22.69 6.19 -13.02
CA VAL A 128 -22.72 5.99 -11.56
C VAL A 128 -22.09 4.66 -11.15
N GLU A 129 -22.28 3.59 -11.94
CA GLU A 129 -21.62 2.31 -11.70
C GLU A 129 -20.10 2.41 -11.87
N TRP A 130 -19.64 3.13 -12.90
CA TRP A 130 -18.22 3.43 -13.10
C TRP A 130 -17.60 4.19 -11.91
N LEU A 131 -18.34 5.12 -11.28
CA LEU A 131 -17.89 5.84 -10.08
C LEU A 131 -17.70 4.94 -8.85
N LYS A 132 -18.25 3.72 -8.83
CA LYS A 132 -18.04 2.78 -7.71
C LYS A 132 -16.68 2.07 -7.80
N GLY A 133 -16.06 2.04 -8.98
CA GLY A 133 -14.80 1.34 -9.20
C GLY A 133 -13.56 2.14 -8.73
N PRO A 134 -12.41 1.47 -8.54
CA PRO A 134 -11.20 2.09 -8.00
C PRO A 134 -10.22 2.61 -9.07
N ASN A 135 -10.40 2.30 -10.36
CA ASN A 135 -9.43 2.62 -11.41
C ASN A 135 -9.74 3.96 -12.09
N TYR A 136 -9.34 5.05 -11.45
CA TYR A 136 -9.46 6.39 -12.02
C TYR A 136 -8.22 6.75 -12.85
N SER A 137 -8.27 6.48 -14.16
CA SER A 137 -7.24 6.89 -15.11
C SER A 137 -7.87 7.46 -16.37
N LEU A 138 -7.48 8.67 -16.77
CA LEU A 138 -7.90 9.25 -18.04
C LEU A 138 -7.32 8.50 -19.24
N LEU A 139 -6.17 7.82 -19.06
CA LEU A 139 -5.54 7.00 -20.09
C LEU A 139 -6.33 5.72 -20.40
N LEU A 140 -7.37 5.40 -19.62
CA LEU A 140 -8.32 4.33 -19.94
C LEU A 140 -9.45 4.82 -20.87
N PHE A 141 -9.61 6.13 -21.08
CA PHE A 141 -10.57 6.67 -22.04
C PHE A 141 -9.92 6.99 -23.38
N ASP A 142 -8.74 7.61 -23.36
CA ASP A 142 -7.95 7.90 -24.54
C ASP A 142 -6.47 7.64 -24.22
N SER A 143 -5.82 6.83 -25.06
CA SER A 143 -4.37 6.59 -24.97
C SER A 143 -3.64 6.81 -26.29
N SER A 144 -4.20 7.64 -27.18
CA SER A 144 -3.50 8.09 -28.37
C SER A 144 -2.17 8.78 -28.02
N PRO A 145 -1.15 8.75 -28.89
CA PRO A 145 0.15 9.36 -28.60
C PRO A 145 0.05 10.83 -28.21
N LYS A 146 -0.80 11.61 -28.92
CA LYS A 146 -1.02 13.04 -28.62
C LYS A 146 -1.60 13.25 -27.22
N PHE A 147 -2.60 12.45 -26.84
CA PHE A 147 -3.21 12.52 -25.52
C PHE A 147 -2.20 12.14 -24.43
N PHE A 148 -1.47 11.05 -24.61
CA PHE A 148 -0.45 10.61 -23.66
C PHE A 148 0.66 11.65 -23.45
N TRP A 149 1.24 12.22 -24.52
CA TRP A 149 2.28 13.23 -24.38
C TRP A 149 1.77 14.51 -23.70
N THR A 150 0.54 14.93 -23.99
CA THR A 150 -0.11 16.04 -23.30
C THR A 150 -0.30 15.72 -21.81
N TYR A 151 -0.77 14.51 -21.50
CA TYR A 151 -0.92 14.02 -20.15
C TYR A 151 0.41 14.01 -19.39
N LEU A 152 1.48 13.54 -20.03
CA LEU A 152 2.82 13.51 -19.45
C LEU A 152 3.33 14.92 -19.15
N VAL A 153 3.18 15.89 -20.06
CA VAL A 153 3.58 17.28 -19.80
C VAL A 153 2.81 17.87 -18.61
N LEU A 154 1.50 17.63 -18.52
CA LEU A 154 0.69 18.07 -17.38
C LEU A 154 1.14 17.41 -16.07
N PHE A 155 1.51 16.13 -16.13
CA PHE A 155 2.09 15.40 -15.00
C PHE A 155 3.41 16.02 -14.56
N GLU A 156 4.34 16.25 -15.49
CA GLU A 156 5.66 16.85 -15.23
C GLU A 156 5.52 18.23 -14.56
N ILE A 157 4.69 19.12 -15.13
CA ILE A 157 4.40 20.44 -14.56
C ILE A 157 3.84 20.32 -13.15
N SER A 158 2.87 19.42 -12.96
CA SER A 158 2.23 19.21 -11.66
C SER A 158 3.21 18.68 -10.61
N MET A 159 4.10 17.77 -11.00
CA MET A 159 5.14 17.22 -10.12
C MET A 159 6.20 18.25 -9.77
N VAL A 160 6.67 19.05 -10.74
CA VAL A 160 7.62 20.15 -10.47
C VAL A 160 7.01 21.17 -9.51
N MET A 161 5.77 21.59 -9.74
CA MET A 161 5.04 22.47 -8.82
C MET A 161 4.88 21.85 -7.44
N PHE A 162 4.60 20.54 -7.35
CA PHE A 162 4.51 19.81 -6.08
C PHE A 162 5.85 19.76 -5.33
N ILE A 163 6.95 19.42 -6.01
CA ILE A 163 8.31 19.33 -5.45
C ILE A 163 8.74 20.69 -4.90
N VAL A 164 8.64 21.74 -5.72
CA VAL A 164 8.99 23.13 -5.35
C VAL A 164 8.02 23.70 -4.29
N GLY A 165 6.81 23.15 -4.22
CA GLY A 165 5.80 23.51 -3.24
C GLY A 165 5.04 24.78 -3.59
N PHE A 166 4.55 24.87 -4.83
CA PHE A 166 3.67 25.92 -5.31
C PHE A 166 2.23 25.41 -5.44
N GLN A 167 1.26 26.13 -4.85
CA GLN A 167 -0.15 25.73 -4.78
C GLN A 167 -0.35 24.33 -4.18
N THR A 168 0.46 23.96 -3.18
CA THR A 168 0.49 22.65 -2.50
C THR A 168 -0.86 22.19 -1.95
N LYS A 169 -1.79 23.11 -1.70
CA LYS A 169 -3.16 22.78 -1.31
C LYS A 169 -3.88 21.93 -2.35
N TRP A 170 -3.70 22.26 -3.63
CA TRP A 170 -4.40 21.65 -4.76
C TRP A 170 -3.47 20.76 -5.58
N ILE A 171 -2.26 21.21 -5.89
CA ILE A 171 -1.38 20.53 -6.84
C ILE A 171 -0.98 19.12 -6.40
N LYS A 172 -0.92 18.85 -5.09
CA LYS A 172 -0.64 17.50 -4.59
C LYS A 172 -1.70 16.49 -5.03
N TRP A 173 -2.97 16.90 -5.10
CA TRP A 173 -4.07 16.05 -5.55
C TRP A 173 -4.02 15.83 -7.06
N VAL A 174 -3.73 16.89 -7.82
CA VAL A 174 -3.54 16.80 -9.28
C VAL A 174 -2.36 15.91 -9.62
N ALA A 175 -1.21 16.13 -8.98
CA ALA A 175 0.00 15.34 -9.18
C ALA A 175 -0.23 13.87 -8.83
N TRP A 176 -0.93 13.57 -7.73
CA TRP A 176 -1.30 12.20 -7.38
C TRP A 176 -2.27 11.58 -8.39
N PHE A 177 -3.31 12.30 -8.81
CA PHE A 177 -4.27 11.81 -9.79
C PHE A 177 -3.58 11.50 -11.13
N LEU A 178 -2.68 12.39 -11.58
CA LEU A 178 -1.92 12.20 -12.81
C LEU A 178 -0.91 11.03 -12.68
N TYR A 179 -0.23 10.92 -11.54
CA TYR A 179 0.64 9.78 -11.25
C TYR A 179 -0.16 8.47 -11.26
N MET A 180 -1.30 8.41 -10.58
CA MET A 180 -2.15 7.23 -10.52
C MET A 180 -2.69 6.85 -11.89
N GLY A 181 -3.03 7.82 -12.75
CA GLY A 181 -3.54 7.49 -14.07
C GLY A 181 -2.51 6.74 -14.94
N ILE A 182 -1.23 7.12 -14.90
CA ILE A 182 -0.14 6.39 -15.55
C ILE A 182 -0.02 4.98 -14.95
N ILE A 183 0.07 4.90 -13.62
CA ILE A 183 0.28 3.62 -12.92
C ILE A 183 -0.90 2.65 -13.11
N LEU A 184 -2.14 3.13 -13.16
CA LEU A 184 -3.34 2.29 -13.28
C LEU A 184 -3.65 1.87 -14.72
N ARG A 185 -3.09 2.56 -15.72
CA ARG A 185 -3.26 2.24 -17.15
C ARG A 185 -2.67 0.86 -17.49
N ASN A 186 -1.52 0.52 -16.92
CA ASN A 186 -0.85 -0.75 -17.20
C ASN A 186 -0.06 -1.22 -15.97
N THR A 187 -0.27 -2.47 -15.54
CA THR A 187 0.44 -3.04 -14.38
C THR A 187 1.57 -3.98 -14.77
N LEU A 188 1.83 -4.17 -16.07
CA LEU A 188 2.89 -5.05 -16.56
C LEU A 188 4.26 -4.69 -15.99
N PHE A 189 4.54 -3.39 -15.85
CA PHE A 189 5.81 -2.89 -15.29
C PHE A 189 5.83 -2.78 -13.76
N TRP A 190 4.71 -2.99 -13.06
CA TRP A 190 4.63 -2.75 -11.61
C TRP A 190 5.65 -3.58 -10.84
N GLU A 191 6.30 -2.94 -9.89
CA GLU A 191 7.16 -3.55 -8.90
C GLU A 191 6.74 -3.14 -7.48
N ALA A 192 7.50 -3.60 -6.48
CA ALA A 192 7.43 -3.02 -5.14
C ALA A 192 7.68 -1.50 -5.15
N THR A 193 8.38 -0.98 -6.16
CA THR A 193 8.60 0.46 -6.41
C THR A 193 7.28 1.22 -6.51
N GLU A 194 6.36 0.79 -7.38
CA GLU A 194 5.07 1.45 -7.57
C GLU A 194 4.23 1.37 -6.30
N ASN A 195 4.29 0.26 -5.54
CA ASN A 195 3.63 0.14 -4.24
C ASN A 195 4.12 1.22 -3.25
N VAL A 196 5.44 1.42 -3.14
CA VAL A 196 6.01 2.51 -2.33
C VAL A 196 5.43 3.85 -2.77
N PHE A 197 5.51 4.18 -4.06
CA PHE A 197 5.05 5.49 -4.51
C PHE A 197 3.54 5.68 -4.31
N ARG A 198 2.71 4.69 -4.62
CA ARG A 198 1.25 4.75 -4.43
C ARG A 198 0.87 5.02 -2.97
N VAL A 199 1.41 4.21 -2.05
CA VAL A 199 1.09 4.26 -0.62
C VAL A 199 1.54 5.57 0.01
N PHE A 200 2.81 5.95 -0.16
CA PHE A 200 3.36 7.10 0.55
C PHE A 200 2.92 8.44 -0.06
N PHE A 201 2.60 8.49 -1.35
CA PHE A 201 2.03 9.68 -1.97
C PHE A 201 0.64 9.98 -1.38
N PHE A 202 -0.20 8.97 -1.16
CA PHE A 202 -1.49 9.16 -0.48
C PHE A 202 -1.32 9.81 0.92
N TYR A 203 -0.33 9.40 1.70
CA TYR A 203 -0.07 10.04 3.01
C TYR A 203 0.38 11.49 2.89
N LEU A 204 1.11 11.86 1.84
CA LEU A 204 1.46 13.26 1.57
C LEU A 204 0.24 14.12 1.20
N LEU A 205 -0.80 13.54 0.59
CA LEU A 205 -2.09 14.23 0.34
C LEU A 205 -2.74 14.68 1.65
N LEU A 206 -2.63 13.86 2.68
CA LEU A 206 -3.19 14.14 4.00
C LEU A 206 -2.35 15.13 4.80
N ALA A 207 -1.08 15.31 4.42
CA ALA A 207 -0.15 16.19 5.11
C ALA A 207 -0.24 17.66 4.65
N ARG A 208 0.13 18.57 5.55
CA ARG A 208 0.35 20.00 5.23
C ARG A 208 1.79 20.23 4.76
N CYS A 209 2.17 19.53 3.69
CA CYS A 209 3.55 19.50 3.19
C CYS A 209 4.06 20.82 2.60
N GLY A 210 3.18 21.82 2.39
CA GLY A 210 3.54 23.16 1.92
C GLY A 210 3.91 24.17 3.02
N GLU A 211 3.85 23.82 4.30
CA GLU A 211 4.15 24.76 5.40
C GLU A 211 5.66 24.88 5.70
N GLY A 212 6.48 24.02 5.09
CA GLY A 212 7.95 24.04 5.17
C GLY A 212 8.58 23.93 3.78
N TRP A 213 9.74 24.58 3.62
CA TRP A 213 10.59 24.57 2.41
C TRP A 213 9.80 24.59 1.10
N SER A 214 8.91 25.58 0.92
CA SER A 214 8.00 25.68 -0.22
C SER A 214 7.91 27.11 -0.74
N VAL A 215 7.56 27.25 -2.01
CA VAL A 215 7.23 28.56 -2.60
C VAL A 215 5.98 29.16 -1.95
N ASP A 216 4.98 28.35 -1.59
CA ASP A 216 3.78 28.82 -0.86
C ASP A 216 4.14 29.50 0.46
N ASN A 217 5.02 28.87 1.25
CA ASN A 217 5.50 29.42 2.51
C ASN A 217 6.33 30.70 2.29
N TRP A 218 7.16 30.71 1.25
CA TRP A 218 7.96 31.87 0.87
C TRP A 218 7.09 33.07 0.45
N LEU A 219 6.10 32.87 -0.41
CA LEU A 219 5.14 33.91 -0.85
C LEU A 219 4.33 34.43 0.34
N ARG A 220 3.89 33.54 1.25
CA ARG A 220 3.24 33.93 2.50
C ARG A 220 4.14 34.82 3.35
N CYS A 221 5.37 34.39 3.61
CA CYS A 221 6.33 35.15 4.41
C CYS A 221 6.66 36.50 3.76
N ARG A 222 6.78 36.56 2.42
CA ARG A 222 7.00 37.82 1.70
C ARG A 222 5.84 38.79 1.91
N ARG A 223 4.59 38.32 1.85
CA ARG A 223 3.39 39.12 2.13
C ARG A 223 3.34 39.61 3.58
N LEU A 224 3.58 38.72 4.55
CA LEU A 224 3.57 39.06 5.97
C LEU A 224 4.69 40.03 6.35
N ARG A 225 5.87 39.90 5.74
CA ARG A 225 6.99 40.83 5.93
C ARG A 225 6.65 42.22 5.45
N LYS A 226 6.04 42.37 4.26
CA LYS A 226 5.55 43.66 3.75
C LYS A 226 4.52 44.31 4.68
N GLN A 227 3.72 43.50 5.37
CA GLN A 227 2.72 43.96 6.33
C GLN A 227 3.31 44.23 7.74
N GLY A 228 4.61 43.96 7.98
CA GLY A 228 5.21 44.04 9.32
C GLY A 228 4.67 43.02 10.32
N ARG A 229 4.09 41.92 9.84
CA ARG A 229 3.43 40.87 10.66
C ARG A 229 4.26 39.59 10.79
N LEU A 230 5.46 39.53 10.20
CA LEU A 230 6.30 38.34 10.23
C LEU A 230 7.36 38.45 11.32
N SER A 231 7.52 37.41 12.13
CA SER A 231 8.71 37.24 12.97
C SER A 231 9.91 36.89 12.07
N VAL A 232 10.94 37.74 12.06
CA VAL A 232 12.13 37.57 11.21
C VAL A 232 13.32 37.03 12.03
N PRO A 233 14.28 36.35 11.39
CA PRO A 233 15.51 35.93 12.07
C PRO A 233 16.26 37.15 12.60
N GLY A 234 16.75 37.07 13.83
CA GLY A 234 17.41 38.18 14.55
C GLY A 234 16.47 39.25 15.11
N GLY A 235 15.15 39.15 14.89
CA GLY A 235 14.13 40.00 15.51
C GLY A 235 13.35 39.30 16.63
N PRO A 236 12.26 39.91 17.15
CA PRO A 236 11.42 39.31 18.17
C PRO A 236 10.90 37.93 17.76
N GLY A 237 11.11 36.93 18.61
CA GLY A 237 10.74 35.53 18.36
C GLY A 237 11.67 34.76 17.41
N ASN A 238 12.69 35.41 16.82
CA ASN A 238 13.68 34.80 15.94
C ASN A 238 13.12 33.91 14.81
N GLY A 239 11.92 34.21 14.29
CA GLY A 239 11.23 33.41 13.29
C GLY A 239 10.21 32.39 13.81
N ALA A 240 10.14 32.16 15.12
CA ALA A 240 9.15 31.28 15.78
C ALA A 240 7.79 31.97 16.03
N GLY A 241 7.69 33.28 15.77
CA GLY A 241 6.54 34.09 16.17
C GLY A 241 6.80 34.79 17.51
N ALA A 242 6.12 35.90 17.76
CA ALA A 242 6.22 36.66 19.02
C ALA A 242 4.99 37.54 19.23
N VAL A 243 4.69 37.87 20.48
CA VAL A 243 3.79 38.99 20.81
C VAL A 243 4.69 40.18 21.15
N VAL A 244 4.46 41.31 20.49
CA VAL A 244 5.23 42.55 20.67
C VAL A 244 4.27 43.66 21.07
N GLU A 245 4.62 44.43 22.08
CA GLU A 245 3.88 45.64 22.47
C GLU A 245 4.17 46.76 21.46
N THR A 246 3.13 47.48 21.06
CA THR A 246 3.25 48.64 20.18
C THR A 246 2.67 49.86 20.88
N ASP A 247 3.42 50.97 20.82
CA ASP A 247 2.94 52.27 21.27
C ASP A 247 1.75 52.69 20.42
N ALA A 248 0.71 53.23 21.06
CA ALA A 248 -0.49 53.67 20.37
C ALA A 248 -0.11 54.73 19.33
N ALA A 249 -0.39 54.46 18.05
CA ALA A 249 -0.23 55.43 16.97
C ALA A 249 -1.22 56.61 17.07
N ASP A 250 -2.11 56.60 18.06
CA ASP A 250 -3.14 57.61 18.32
C ASP A 250 -2.88 58.25 19.70
N PRO A 251 -2.50 59.54 19.77
CA PRO A 251 -2.25 60.23 21.03
C PRO A 251 -3.51 60.37 21.92
N TYR A 252 -4.71 60.01 21.44
CA TYR A 252 -5.95 60.02 22.23
C TYR A 252 -6.38 58.64 22.75
N ARG A 253 -5.68 57.54 22.43
CA ARG A 253 -5.93 56.20 22.99
C ARG A 253 -4.81 55.79 23.95
N SER A 254 -5.01 56.01 25.24
CA SER A 254 -4.14 55.46 26.28
C SER A 254 -4.36 53.95 26.42
N GLY A 255 -3.54 53.15 25.74
CA GLY A 255 -3.49 51.69 25.93
C GLY A 255 -2.46 51.03 25.02
N ALA A 256 -1.52 50.29 25.59
CA ALA A 256 -0.54 49.50 24.84
C ALA A 256 -1.28 48.48 23.96
N THR A 257 -1.16 48.60 22.63
CA THR A 257 -1.73 47.62 21.70
C THR A 257 -0.75 46.49 21.50
N THR A 258 -1.13 45.26 21.82
CA THR A 258 -0.31 44.07 21.56
C THR A 258 -0.47 43.61 20.11
N ARG A 259 0.65 43.34 19.44
CA ARG A 259 0.69 42.87 18.05
C ARG A 259 1.30 41.48 17.99
N TYR A 260 0.60 40.56 17.33
CA TYR A 260 1.10 39.21 17.08
C TYR A 260 1.92 39.15 15.78
N LEU A 261 3.15 38.66 15.89
CA LEU A 261 4.03 38.32 14.78
C LEU A 261 3.93 36.83 14.46
N GLU A 262 3.65 36.52 13.19
CA GLU A 262 3.50 35.16 12.71
C GLU A 262 4.85 34.45 12.49
N PRO A 263 4.91 33.12 12.72
CA PRO A 263 6.09 32.32 12.47
C PRO A 263 6.40 32.10 10.98
N ILE A 264 7.68 31.85 10.69
CA ILE A 264 8.15 31.45 9.35
C ILE A 264 7.67 30.04 9.01
N TYR A 265 7.79 29.09 9.93
CA TYR A 265 7.34 27.71 9.75
C TYR A 265 6.17 27.41 10.68
N ARG A 266 4.96 27.26 10.11
CA ARG A 266 3.76 26.94 10.90
C ARG A 266 3.77 25.47 11.29
N ALA A 267 3.35 25.19 12.53
CA ALA A 267 3.18 23.82 12.97
C ALA A 267 2.05 23.12 12.18
N ILE A 268 2.19 21.82 11.99
CA ILE A 268 1.27 20.97 11.21
C ILE A 268 0.79 19.76 12.02
N PRO A 269 -0.34 19.12 11.65
CA PRO A 269 -0.79 17.88 12.29
C PRO A 269 0.26 16.76 12.17
N ALA A 270 0.51 16.04 13.27
CA ALA A 270 1.54 14.99 13.32
C ALA A 270 1.11 13.63 12.73
N TRP A 271 -0.18 13.32 12.72
CA TRP A 271 -0.68 12.00 12.31
C TRP A 271 -0.26 11.54 10.90
N PRO A 272 -0.17 12.38 9.84
CA PRO A 272 0.24 11.91 8.52
C PRO A 272 1.71 11.44 8.52
N ARG A 273 2.56 12.09 9.30
CA ARG A 273 3.95 11.67 9.52
C ARG A 273 4.01 10.32 10.22
N VAL A 274 3.15 10.10 11.20
CA VAL A 274 3.06 8.82 11.92
C VAL A 274 2.62 7.69 10.98
N PHE A 275 1.69 7.93 10.05
CA PHE A 275 1.35 6.94 9.01
C PHE A 275 2.56 6.54 8.17
N VAL A 276 3.34 7.51 7.70
CA VAL A 276 4.56 7.21 6.94
C VAL A 276 5.53 6.37 7.78
N ILE A 277 5.76 6.71 9.05
CA ILE A 277 6.63 5.94 9.96
C ILE A 277 6.13 4.50 10.13
N LEU A 278 4.83 4.34 10.42
CA LEU A 278 4.24 3.03 10.68
C LEU A 278 4.22 2.16 9.43
N ASN A 279 3.91 2.73 8.27
CA ASN A 279 3.86 1.98 7.03
C ASN A 279 5.26 1.54 6.57
N ILE A 280 6.32 2.35 6.79
CA ILE A 280 7.71 1.89 6.57
C ILE A 280 8.04 0.70 7.49
N ALA A 281 7.57 0.73 8.74
CA ALA A 281 7.76 -0.39 9.66
C ALA A 281 7.00 -1.64 9.20
N VAL A 282 5.79 -1.48 8.67
CA VAL A 282 5.00 -2.56 8.07
C VAL A 282 5.72 -3.15 6.85
N LEU A 283 6.13 -2.30 5.90
CA LEU A 283 6.87 -2.71 4.69
C LEU A 283 8.05 -3.60 5.06
N TYR A 284 8.95 -3.15 5.94
CA TYR A 284 10.12 -3.94 6.29
C TYR A 284 9.76 -5.20 7.08
N CYS A 285 8.82 -5.11 8.04
CA CYS A 285 8.38 -6.25 8.82
C CYS A 285 7.83 -7.36 7.91
N ALA A 286 6.94 -6.99 6.99
CA ALA A 286 6.33 -7.90 6.02
C ALA A 286 7.38 -8.53 5.10
N THR A 287 8.29 -7.75 4.53
CA THR A 287 9.38 -8.30 3.70
C THR A 287 10.24 -9.28 4.50
N GLY A 288 10.58 -8.96 5.74
CA GLY A 288 11.39 -9.82 6.60
C GLY A 288 10.69 -11.12 6.99
N THR A 289 9.42 -11.07 7.40
CA THR A 289 8.66 -12.24 7.83
C THR A 289 8.32 -13.19 6.67
N LEU A 290 8.13 -12.66 5.46
CA LEU A 290 7.90 -13.48 4.26
C LEU A 290 9.17 -14.24 3.82
N LYS A 291 10.36 -13.82 4.23
CA LYS A 291 11.65 -14.47 3.89
C LYS A 291 11.95 -15.70 4.76
N ASN A 292 11.00 -16.63 4.82
CA ASN A 292 11.02 -17.80 5.72
C ASN A 292 11.50 -19.10 5.06
N GLY A 293 11.94 -19.06 3.80
CA GLY A 293 12.39 -20.26 3.09
C GLY A 293 13.80 -20.74 3.49
N PRO A 294 14.15 -22.02 3.20
CA PRO A 294 15.41 -22.64 3.63
C PRO A 294 16.68 -21.98 3.05
N VAL A 295 16.57 -21.21 1.97
CA VAL A 295 17.70 -20.46 1.41
C VAL A 295 18.09 -19.30 2.33
N TRP A 296 17.12 -18.63 2.95
CA TRP A 296 17.36 -17.58 3.95
C TRP A 296 17.97 -18.13 5.22
N THR A 297 17.45 -19.25 5.73
CA THR A 297 17.97 -19.90 6.95
C THR A 297 19.43 -20.33 6.77
N ARG A 298 19.79 -20.92 5.63
CA ARG A 298 21.19 -21.26 5.29
C ARG A 298 22.09 -20.05 5.05
N GLY A 299 21.47 -18.89 4.80
CA GLY A 299 22.14 -17.63 4.53
C GLY A 299 22.66 -17.47 3.10
N ASP A 300 22.19 -18.30 2.16
CA ASP A 300 22.67 -18.25 0.77
C ASP A 300 21.83 -17.27 -0.10
N ALA A 301 20.82 -16.60 0.46
CA ALA A 301 19.86 -15.80 -0.31
C ALA A 301 20.47 -14.56 -0.98
N PHE A 302 21.33 -13.82 -0.28
CA PHE A 302 22.02 -12.67 -0.84
C PHE A 302 22.91 -13.07 -2.02
N TYR A 303 23.59 -14.23 -1.94
CA TYR A 303 24.38 -14.76 -3.05
C TYR A 303 23.53 -14.94 -4.31
N TYR A 304 22.37 -15.59 -4.20
CA TYR A 304 21.51 -15.80 -5.38
C TYR A 304 20.97 -14.48 -5.92
N ALA A 305 20.48 -13.59 -5.06
CA ALA A 305 19.97 -12.28 -5.50
C ALA A 305 21.06 -11.44 -6.18
N PHE A 306 22.31 -11.51 -5.70
CA PHE A 306 23.44 -10.76 -6.24
C PHE A 306 23.95 -11.32 -7.58
N ASN A 307 23.75 -12.61 -7.87
CA ASN A 307 24.16 -13.27 -9.11
C ASN A 307 23.06 -13.30 -10.19
N LEU A 308 21.96 -12.57 -10.00
CA LEU A 308 20.94 -12.43 -11.03
C LEU A 308 21.42 -11.53 -12.17
N ASP A 309 21.48 -12.07 -13.38
CA ASP A 309 22.07 -11.42 -14.57
C ASP A 309 21.37 -10.12 -14.98
N HIS A 310 20.10 -9.97 -14.60
CA HIS A 310 19.32 -8.78 -14.89
C HIS A 310 19.51 -7.67 -13.85
N PHE A 311 20.15 -7.94 -12.71
CA PHE A 311 20.27 -6.97 -11.62
C PHE A 311 21.68 -6.49 -11.32
N TYR A 312 22.76 -7.23 -11.56
CA TYR A 312 24.09 -6.67 -11.21
C TYR A 312 24.54 -5.57 -12.17
N ARG A 313 25.30 -4.61 -11.65
CA ARG A 313 25.96 -3.57 -12.48
C ARG A 313 27.28 -4.03 -13.08
N LEU A 314 27.98 -4.88 -12.34
CA LEU A 314 29.29 -5.44 -12.67
C LEU A 314 29.25 -6.95 -12.42
N PRO A 315 29.98 -7.76 -13.19
CA PRO A 315 30.05 -9.22 -13.00
C PRO A 315 30.38 -9.59 -11.54
N PRO A 316 29.43 -10.17 -10.79
CA PRO A 316 29.60 -10.44 -9.36
C PRO A 316 30.40 -11.71 -9.09
N GLN A 317 30.65 -12.55 -10.09
CA GLN A 317 31.09 -13.95 -9.93
C GLN A 317 32.40 -14.06 -9.15
N LEU A 318 33.35 -13.14 -9.36
CA LEU A 318 34.60 -13.10 -8.60
C LEU A 318 34.35 -12.84 -7.11
N LEU A 319 33.58 -11.79 -6.78
CA LEU A 319 33.23 -11.46 -5.39
C LEU A 319 32.41 -12.59 -4.74
N SER A 320 31.48 -13.17 -5.50
CA SER A 320 30.67 -14.31 -5.09
C SER A 320 31.52 -15.54 -4.76
N SER A 321 32.60 -15.79 -5.50
CA SER A 321 33.51 -16.92 -5.23
C SER A 321 34.28 -16.77 -3.91
N TYR A 322 34.66 -15.54 -3.53
CA TYR A 322 35.39 -15.26 -2.29
C TYR A 322 34.48 -15.09 -1.08
N PHE A 323 33.34 -14.41 -1.25
CA PHE A 323 32.51 -13.94 -0.16
C PHE A 323 31.17 -14.68 -0.02
N GLY A 324 30.80 -15.53 -0.99
CA GLY A 324 29.52 -16.24 -1.06
C GLY A 324 29.22 -17.08 0.18
N THR A 325 30.20 -17.81 0.69
CA THR A 325 30.06 -18.68 1.88
C THR A 325 30.33 -17.97 3.21
N SER A 326 30.77 -16.70 3.18
CA SER A 326 31.22 -15.94 4.34
C SER A 326 30.43 -14.63 4.53
N LEU A 327 30.90 -13.52 3.97
CA LEU A 327 30.29 -12.19 4.13
C LEU A 327 28.86 -12.13 3.58
N PHE A 328 28.60 -12.77 2.44
CA PHE A 328 27.25 -12.80 1.85
C PHE A 328 26.28 -13.57 2.74
N ARG A 329 26.76 -14.60 3.43
CA ARG A 329 25.98 -15.35 4.42
C ARG A 329 25.57 -14.49 5.61
N ILE A 330 26.51 -13.73 6.14
CA ILE A 330 26.23 -12.76 7.22
C ILE A 330 25.24 -11.70 6.73
N ASN A 331 25.45 -11.15 5.53
CA ASN A 331 24.55 -10.14 4.95
C ASN A 331 23.13 -10.68 4.78
N THR A 332 22.95 -11.93 4.35
CA THR A 332 21.63 -12.56 4.27
C THR A 332 20.90 -12.53 5.61
N TRP A 333 21.55 -12.97 6.69
CA TRP A 333 20.94 -12.98 8.02
C TRP A 333 20.72 -11.58 8.57
N VAL A 334 21.68 -10.67 8.35
CA VAL A 334 21.55 -9.26 8.76
C VAL A 334 20.33 -8.64 8.09
N VAL A 335 20.16 -8.79 6.77
CA VAL A 335 19.00 -8.24 6.04
C VAL A 335 17.70 -8.86 6.55
N HIS A 336 17.63 -10.18 6.65
CA HIS A 336 16.44 -10.89 7.10
C HIS A 336 15.95 -10.41 8.48
N TRP A 337 16.84 -10.44 9.48
CA TRP A 337 16.49 -10.03 10.83
C TRP A 337 16.35 -8.51 10.97
N TRP A 338 17.11 -7.72 10.21
CA TRP A 338 16.95 -6.26 10.20
C TRP A 338 15.58 -5.85 9.67
N GLU A 339 15.09 -6.48 8.60
CA GLU A 339 13.74 -6.23 8.06
C GLU A 339 12.67 -6.67 9.05
N ALA A 340 12.72 -7.93 9.52
CA ALA A 340 11.72 -8.50 10.41
C ALA A 340 11.61 -7.76 11.76
N LEU A 341 12.72 -7.23 12.26
CA LEU A 341 12.78 -6.52 13.54
C LEU A 341 12.77 -4.99 13.39
N PHE A 342 12.67 -4.45 12.17
CA PHE A 342 12.62 -3.01 11.94
C PHE A 342 11.57 -2.27 12.78
N PRO A 343 10.36 -2.82 13.05
CA PRO A 343 9.37 -2.17 13.92
C PRO A 343 9.86 -1.80 15.33
N LEU A 344 10.95 -2.41 15.81
CA LEU A 344 11.59 -2.02 17.07
C LEU A 344 12.02 -0.55 17.09
N VAL A 345 12.28 0.06 15.93
CA VAL A 345 12.54 1.52 15.84
C VAL A 345 11.33 2.34 16.26
N VAL A 346 10.12 1.91 15.92
CA VAL A 346 8.87 2.56 16.30
C VAL A 346 8.67 2.44 17.80
N PHE A 347 8.93 1.25 18.36
CA PHE A 347 8.90 1.05 19.81
C PHE A 347 9.85 2.00 20.54
N GLY A 348 11.09 2.14 20.07
CA GLY A 348 12.04 3.08 20.66
C GLY A 348 11.69 4.57 20.45
N LEU A 349 11.00 4.92 19.36
CA LEU A 349 10.45 6.25 19.17
C LEU A 349 9.34 6.54 20.19
N ILE A 350 8.39 5.62 20.36
CA ILE A 350 7.28 5.76 21.32
C ILE A 350 7.82 5.79 22.75
N LEU A 351 8.76 4.92 23.11
CA LEU A 351 9.33 4.87 24.46
C LEU A 351 10.09 6.16 24.80
N ARG A 352 10.90 6.68 23.88
CA ARG A 352 11.59 7.96 24.07
C ARG A 352 10.61 9.13 24.11
N TRP A 353 9.58 9.11 23.26
CA TRP A 353 8.51 10.09 23.30
C TRP A 353 7.78 10.07 24.64
N HIS A 354 7.32 8.91 25.11
CA HIS A 354 6.62 8.74 26.39
C HIS A 354 7.45 9.27 27.57
N ARG A 355 8.76 9.02 27.56
CA ARG A 355 9.70 9.56 28.56
C ARG A 355 9.89 11.07 28.42
N ARG A 356 10.05 11.57 27.18
CA ARG A 356 10.22 13.00 26.88
C ARG A 356 8.95 13.80 27.20
N GLU A 357 7.77 13.21 27.10
CA GLU A 357 6.53 13.86 27.49
C GLU A 357 6.15 13.61 28.97
N LYS A 358 6.96 12.83 29.73
CA LYS A 358 6.70 12.46 31.14
C LYS A 358 5.25 12.02 31.36
N ILE A 359 4.76 11.12 30.49
CA ILE A 359 3.37 10.64 30.59
C ILE A 359 3.14 10.02 31.98
N PRO A 360 2.08 10.43 32.71
CA PRO A 360 1.76 9.90 34.04
C PRO A 360 1.60 8.38 34.03
N ARG A 361 1.97 7.74 35.14
CA ARG A 361 1.73 6.29 35.32
C ARG A 361 0.23 6.03 35.42
N LEU A 362 -0.20 4.89 34.87
CA LEU A 362 -1.57 4.42 35.05
C LEU A 362 -1.74 3.86 36.46
N GLU A 363 -2.90 4.13 37.06
CA GLU A 363 -3.27 3.70 38.41
C GLU A 363 -4.67 3.06 38.43
N GLY A 364 -4.97 2.33 39.51
CA GLY A 364 -6.29 1.72 39.75
C GLY A 364 -6.78 0.78 38.64
N ALA A 365 -8.08 0.87 38.31
CA ALA A 365 -8.72 0.04 37.29
C ALA A 365 -8.09 0.22 35.90
N ARG A 366 -7.61 1.42 35.59
CA ARG A 366 -7.00 1.75 34.29
C ARG A 366 -5.67 1.01 34.08
N LEU A 367 -4.90 0.84 35.15
CA LEU A 367 -3.68 0.03 35.14
C LEU A 367 -3.98 -1.45 34.90
N TRP A 368 -4.99 -1.99 35.59
CA TRP A 368 -5.40 -3.38 35.41
C TRP A 368 -5.96 -3.64 34.01
N LEU A 369 -6.76 -2.72 33.46
CA LEU A 369 -7.22 -2.80 32.07
C LEU A 369 -6.05 -2.85 31.08
N ALA A 370 -5.01 -2.03 31.28
CA ALA A 370 -3.80 -2.08 30.47
C ALA A 370 -3.02 -3.39 30.62
N ARG A 371 -2.93 -3.94 31.83
CA ARG A 371 -2.24 -5.21 32.11
C ARG A 371 -2.97 -6.41 31.51
N ILE A 372 -4.29 -6.48 31.69
CA ILE A 372 -5.15 -7.51 31.09
C ILE A 372 -5.10 -7.38 29.57
N GLY A 373 -5.17 -6.16 29.04
CA GLY A 373 -5.09 -5.91 27.60
C GLY A 373 -3.77 -6.37 26.99
N LEU A 374 -2.63 -5.92 27.52
CA LEU A 374 -1.33 -6.30 26.96
C LEU A 374 -0.95 -7.75 27.28
N GLY A 375 -1.18 -8.20 28.51
CA GLY A 375 -0.92 -9.57 28.94
C GLY A 375 -1.79 -10.58 28.20
N GLY A 376 -3.08 -10.26 28.04
CA GLY A 376 -4.03 -11.06 27.25
C GLY A 376 -3.68 -11.09 25.77
N PHE A 377 -3.28 -9.96 25.17
CA PHE A 377 -2.79 -9.92 23.78
C PHE A 377 -1.61 -10.87 23.58
N VAL A 378 -0.60 -10.80 24.44
CA VAL A 378 0.58 -11.69 24.37
C VAL A 378 0.16 -13.15 24.58
N ALA A 379 -0.72 -13.43 25.55
CA ALA A 379 -1.18 -14.78 25.84
C ALA A 379 -1.98 -15.41 24.68
N TRP A 380 -2.86 -14.66 24.03
CA TRP A 380 -3.65 -15.16 22.89
C TRP A 380 -2.81 -15.33 21.63
N PHE A 381 -1.86 -14.41 21.35
CA PHE A 381 -0.89 -14.63 20.26
C PHE A 381 -0.03 -15.86 20.52
N TYR A 382 0.36 -16.08 21.78
CA TYR A 382 1.08 -17.26 22.17
C TYR A 382 0.25 -18.54 22.02
N ALA A 383 -1.05 -18.48 22.35
CA ALA A 383 -1.99 -19.58 22.11
C ALA A 383 -2.11 -19.91 20.61
N ILE A 384 -2.14 -18.91 19.71
CA ILE A 384 -2.15 -19.14 18.25
C ILE A 384 -0.89 -19.90 17.82
N ILE A 385 0.29 -19.51 18.32
CA ILE A 385 1.55 -20.18 18.00
C ILE A 385 1.49 -21.64 18.43
N LEU A 386 1.07 -21.93 19.66
CA LEU A 386 0.97 -23.30 20.15
C LEU A 386 -0.11 -24.10 19.42
N TRP A 387 -1.26 -23.50 19.14
CA TRP A 387 -2.39 -24.14 18.45
C TRP A 387 -2.05 -24.56 17.02
N SER A 388 -1.34 -23.70 16.29
CA SER A 388 -0.96 -23.93 14.90
C SER A 388 0.41 -24.60 14.75
N TYR A 389 1.16 -24.81 15.83
CA TYR A 389 2.50 -25.42 15.80
C TYR A 389 2.57 -26.75 15.03
N PRO A 390 1.65 -27.72 15.24
CA PRO A 390 1.76 -29.06 14.66
C PRO A 390 1.73 -29.07 13.12
N VAL A 391 1.02 -28.11 12.51
CA VAL A 391 0.86 -28.05 11.05
C VAL A 391 1.95 -27.22 10.35
N HIS A 392 2.66 -26.36 11.09
CA HIS A 392 3.71 -25.49 10.55
C HIS A 392 5.13 -26.00 10.80
N TYR A 393 5.32 -26.92 11.75
CA TYR A 393 6.63 -27.48 12.08
C TYR A 393 6.64 -28.99 11.88
N ARG A 394 7.53 -29.49 11.00
CA ARG A 394 7.79 -30.92 10.84
C ARG A 394 9.01 -31.31 11.66
N ALA A 395 8.90 -32.40 12.41
CA ALA A 395 10.04 -32.97 13.12
C ALA A 395 11.15 -33.35 12.13
N PRO A 396 12.44 -33.19 12.50
CA PRO A 396 13.55 -33.65 11.65
C PRO A 396 13.44 -35.15 11.41
N ALA A 397 13.68 -35.61 10.18
CA ALA A 397 13.65 -37.04 9.83
C ALA A 397 14.62 -37.91 10.66
N GLN A 398 15.66 -37.30 11.23
CA GLN A 398 16.66 -37.95 12.10
C GLN A 398 16.19 -38.07 13.56
N GLY A 399 14.98 -37.61 13.87
CA GLY A 399 14.45 -37.46 15.23
C GLY A 399 15.02 -36.24 15.96
N PHE A 400 14.29 -35.75 16.97
CA PHE A 400 14.72 -34.65 17.81
C PHE A 400 15.48 -35.18 19.02
N ARG A 401 16.76 -34.80 19.17
CA ARG A 401 17.63 -35.30 20.24
C ARG A 401 17.67 -34.33 21.42
N VAL A 402 17.24 -34.80 22.59
CA VAL A 402 17.32 -34.03 23.85
C VAL A 402 17.82 -34.96 24.95
N PHE A 403 18.84 -34.53 25.70
CA PHE A 403 19.45 -35.29 26.80
C PHE A 403 19.81 -36.75 26.44
N GLY A 404 20.27 -37.01 25.21
CA GLY A 404 20.69 -38.33 24.75
C GLY A 404 19.56 -39.27 24.29
N ARG A 405 18.29 -38.90 24.46
CA ARG A 405 17.13 -39.64 23.91
C ARG A 405 16.70 -39.04 22.56
N VAL A 406 16.31 -39.91 21.63
CA VAL A 406 15.76 -39.51 20.33
C VAL A 406 14.24 -39.65 20.39
N TYR A 407 13.54 -38.57 20.11
CA TYR A 407 12.08 -38.54 19.97
C TYR A 407 11.75 -38.51 18.47
N GLN A 408 10.75 -39.27 18.04
CA GLN A 408 10.33 -39.35 16.64
C GLN A 408 8.91 -38.76 16.47
N ASP A 409 8.65 -38.26 15.26
CA ASP A 409 7.33 -37.82 14.77
C ASP A 409 6.51 -37.00 15.80
N ASP A 410 5.34 -37.51 16.20
CA ASP A 410 4.39 -36.79 17.08
C ASP A 410 4.93 -36.55 18.49
N GLU A 411 5.74 -37.47 19.02
CA GLU A 411 6.41 -37.29 20.32
C GLU A 411 7.44 -36.15 20.26
N ALA A 412 8.15 -36.04 19.13
CA ALA A 412 9.10 -34.97 18.90
C ALA A 412 8.40 -33.61 18.79
N ILE A 413 7.29 -33.54 18.03
CA ILE A 413 6.50 -32.31 17.89
C ILE A 413 5.95 -31.87 19.24
N THR A 414 5.37 -32.79 20.02
CA THR A 414 4.82 -32.52 21.35
C THR A 414 5.91 -32.02 22.31
N LEU A 415 7.07 -32.68 22.33
CA LEU A 415 8.20 -32.25 23.16
C LEU A 415 8.70 -30.86 22.77
N ILE A 416 8.84 -30.58 21.48
CA ILE A 416 9.28 -29.26 21.00
C ILE A 416 8.23 -28.21 21.37
N GLN A 417 6.95 -28.51 21.21
CA GLN A 417 5.85 -27.63 21.61
C GLN A 417 5.89 -27.32 23.11
N TRP A 418 6.24 -28.29 23.96
CA TRP A 418 6.50 -28.05 25.40
C TRP A 418 7.74 -27.18 25.65
N ILE A 419 8.84 -27.41 24.93
CA ILE A 419 10.06 -26.61 25.04
C ILE A 419 9.78 -25.16 24.67
N VAL A 420 9.11 -24.93 23.53
CA VAL A 420 8.63 -23.61 23.10
C VAL A 420 7.65 -23.06 24.14
N GLY A 421 6.74 -23.92 24.59
CA GLY A 421 5.76 -23.80 25.68
C GLY A 421 6.29 -23.16 26.97
N VAL A 422 7.52 -23.50 27.35
CA VAL A 422 8.16 -23.06 28.58
C VAL A 422 9.20 -21.98 28.32
N SER A 423 9.98 -22.09 27.24
CA SER A 423 11.08 -21.18 26.93
C SER A 423 10.61 -19.76 26.61
N ILE A 424 9.52 -19.60 25.86
CA ILE A 424 9.01 -18.27 25.49
C ILE A 424 8.60 -17.44 26.73
N PRO A 425 7.79 -17.97 27.67
CA PRO A 425 7.48 -17.28 28.92
C PRO A 425 8.72 -16.95 29.76
N LEU A 426 9.69 -17.86 29.85
CA LEU A 426 10.94 -17.63 30.58
C LEU A 426 11.76 -16.49 29.96
N VAL A 427 11.90 -16.48 28.64
CA VAL A 427 12.57 -15.39 27.91
C VAL A 427 11.84 -14.06 28.12
N ALA A 428 10.51 -14.05 28.03
CA ALA A 428 9.72 -12.85 28.29
C ALA A 428 9.93 -12.32 29.73
N ALA A 429 9.93 -13.21 30.73
CA ALA A 429 10.21 -12.85 32.11
C ALA A 429 11.64 -12.26 32.28
N LEU A 430 12.63 -12.86 31.61
CA LEU A 430 14.02 -12.39 31.62
C LEU A 430 14.17 -11.03 30.92
N VAL A 431 13.46 -10.79 29.82
CA VAL A 431 13.41 -9.49 29.13
C VAL A 431 12.80 -8.42 30.04
N VAL A 432 11.68 -8.73 30.72
CA VAL A 432 11.04 -7.81 31.67
C VAL A 432 11.96 -7.52 32.85
N TRP A 433 12.61 -8.53 33.40
CA TRP A 433 13.60 -8.39 34.47
C TRP A 433 14.78 -7.52 34.03
N GLY A 434 15.35 -7.80 32.86
CA GLY A 434 16.47 -7.05 32.28
C GLY A 434 16.10 -5.60 32.00
N PHE A 435 14.90 -5.35 31.47
CA PHE A 435 14.38 -4.00 31.27
C PHE A 435 14.25 -3.22 32.59
N ARG A 436 13.72 -3.86 33.65
CA ARG A 436 13.64 -3.25 34.98
C ARG A 436 15.02 -2.91 35.53
N LYS A 437 15.98 -3.85 35.44
CA LYS A 437 17.36 -3.61 35.88
C LYS A 437 18.02 -2.47 35.10
N LEU A 438 17.84 -2.39 33.78
CA LEU A 438 18.39 -1.31 32.94
C LEU A 438 17.75 0.04 33.25
N ARG A 439 16.45 0.06 33.58
CA ARG A 439 15.74 1.26 34.01
C ARG A 439 16.28 1.76 35.35
N ASP A 440 16.32 0.89 36.35
CA ASP A 440 16.74 1.25 37.71
C ASP A 440 18.23 1.66 37.74
N ARG A 441 19.05 1.09 36.83
CA ARG A 441 20.46 1.48 36.63
C ARG A 441 20.64 2.94 36.17
N GLN A 442 19.61 3.58 35.61
CA GLN A 442 19.69 4.99 35.19
C GLN A 442 19.83 5.95 36.36
N ASP A 443 19.24 5.61 37.50
CA ASP A 443 19.26 6.45 38.70
C ASP A 443 20.61 6.38 39.43
N ILE A 444 21.45 5.41 39.07
CA ILE A 444 22.81 5.26 39.57
C ILE A 444 23.75 6.16 38.75
N PRO A 445 24.59 7.03 39.36
CA PRO A 445 25.60 7.81 38.63
C PRO A 445 26.55 6.93 37.81
N ARG A 446 26.97 7.40 36.61
CA ARG A 446 27.77 6.61 35.64
C ARG A 446 29.04 6.00 36.23
N GLU A 447 29.70 6.72 37.13
CA GLU A 447 30.93 6.31 37.80
C GLU A 447 30.72 5.08 38.70
N LYS A 448 29.52 4.93 39.28
CA LYS A 448 29.14 3.86 40.22
C LYS A 448 28.55 2.62 39.53
N ARG A 449 28.50 2.58 38.19
CA ARG A 449 27.86 1.49 37.41
C ARG A 449 28.78 0.29 37.11
N GLY A 450 29.98 0.23 37.71
CA GLY A 450 30.94 -0.87 37.49
C GLY A 450 31.57 -0.88 36.09
N ARG A 451 31.83 -2.07 35.53
CA ARG A 451 32.57 -2.26 34.25
C ARG A 451 31.82 -1.73 33.00
N LEU A 452 30.49 -1.85 32.96
CA LEU A 452 29.66 -1.38 31.85
C LEU A 452 29.04 -0.02 32.15
N ARG A 453 29.87 1.02 32.32
CA ARG A 453 29.41 2.38 32.68
C ARG A 453 28.47 3.01 31.65
N TRP A 454 28.62 2.61 30.39
CA TRP A 454 27.87 3.13 29.24
C TRP A 454 26.51 2.45 29.04
N LEU A 455 26.31 1.24 29.58
CA LEU A 455 25.08 0.47 29.37
C LEU A 455 24.00 0.92 30.36
N ASP A 456 22.95 1.53 29.83
CA ASP A 456 21.72 1.86 30.53
C ASP A 456 20.53 1.82 29.57
N LEU A 457 19.32 1.99 30.09
CA LEU A 457 18.11 1.97 29.25
C LEU A 457 18.13 3.05 28.15
N ASP A 458 18.78 4.20 28.36
CA ASP A 458 18.85 5.27 27.38
C ASP A 458 19.80 4.91 26.24
N TRP A 459 20.94 4.28 26.53
CA TRP A 459 21.81 3.71 25.51
C TRP A 459 21.08 2.67 24.65
N VAL A 460 20.37 1.73 25.29
CA VAL A 460 19.57 0.71 24.59
C VAL A 460 18.49 1.35 23.72
N CYS A 461 17.77 2.36 24.23
CA CYS A 461 16.77 3.10 23.44
C CYS A 461 17.37 3.94 22.31
N ARG A 462 18.65 4.35 22.41
CA ARG A 462 19.34 5.15 21.39
C ARG A 462 19.95 4.31 20.28
N TRP A 463 20.38 3.08 20.58
CA TRP A 463 21.04 2.20 19.63
C TRP A 463 20.17 1.00 19.24
N VAL A 464 19.81 0.13 20.19
CA VAL A 464 19.06 -1.11 19.91
C VAL A 464 17.65 -0.82 19.41
N PHE A 465 16.90 0.05 20.09
CA PHE A 465 15.56 0.48 19.65
C PHE A 465 15.60 1.82 18.92
N GLY A 466 16.79 2.40 18.75
CA GLY A 466 16.93 3.76 18.24
C GLY A 466 17.23 3.79 16.76
N ARG A 467 16.76 4.84 16.09
CA ARG A 467 16.96 5.08 14.65
C ARG A 467 18.41 5.02 14.15
N ARG A 468 19.41 5.12 15.04
CA ARG A 468 20.83 5.09 14.65
C ARG A 468 21.22 3.76 14.02
N LEU A 469 20.87 2.65 14.65
CA LEU A 469 21.19 1.33 14.09
C LEU A 469 20.34 1.07 12.84
N TRP A 470 19.02 1.18 12.99
CA TRP A 470 18.06 0.79 11.96
C TRP A 470 18.19 1.61 10.67
N LEU A 471 18.27 2.94 10.76
CA LEU A 471 18.39 3.76 9.55
C LEU A 471 19.81 3.71 8.97
N MET A 472 20.85 3.52 9.77
CA MET A 472 22.22 3.44 9.25
C MET A 472 22.44 2.14 8.48
N LEU A 473 21.99 1.01 9.04
CA LEU A 473 21.96 -0.26 8.31
C LEU A 473 21.09 -0.15 7.06
N GLY A 474 19.92 0.51 7.15
CA GLY A 474 19.08 0.81 5.99
C GLY A 474 19.82 1.62 4.92
N ILE A 475 20.50 2.71 5.29
CA ILE A 475 21.29 3.54 4.35
C ILE A 475 22.41 2.72 3.70
N ILE A 476 23.13 1.90 4.48
CA ILE A 476 24.20 1.04 3.96
C ILE A 476 23.61 0.02 2.98
N PHE A 477 22.52 -0.66 3.34
CA PHE A 477 21.87 -1.66 2.50
C PHE A 477 21.36 -1.08 1.18
N HIS A 478 20.57 0.00 1.23
CA HIS A 478 20.03 0.63 0.03
C HIS A 478 21.12 1.32 -0.78
N GLY A 479 22.13 1.90 -0.13
CA GLY A 479 23.30 2.46 -0.80
C GLY A 479 24.10 1.41 -1.54
N HIS A 480 24.30 0.23 -0.94
CA HIS A 480 24.91 -0.92 -1.60
C HIS A 480 24.10 -1.33 -2.83
N LEU A 481 22.78 -1.49 -2.71
CA LEU A 481 21.91 -1.82 -3.85
C LEU A 481 22.03 -0.80 -4.98
N ILE A 482 22.09 0.50 -4.69
CA ILE A 482 22.25 1.55 -5.72
C ILE A 482 23.60 1.40 -6.44
N LEU A 483 24.66 1.09 -5.71
CA LEU A 483 26.03 1.00 -6.25
C LEU A 483 26.32 -0.29 -7.00
N THR A 484 25.72 -1.41 -6.61
CA THR A 484 26.08 -2.73 -7.13
C THR A 484 24.98 -3.38 -7.95
N MET A 485 23.73 -2.97 -7.76
CA MET A 485 22.57 -3.53 -8.43
C MET A 485 21.76 -2.46 -9.19
N ASN A 486 20.99 -2.92 -10.17
CA ASN A 486 20.20 -2.14 -11.08
C ASN A 486 18.71 -2.40 -10.79
N VAL A 487 18.26 -1.95 -9.61
CA VAL A 487 16.90 -2.20 -9.08
C VAL A 487 15.98 -0.97 -9.30
N GLY A 488 16.36 -0.06 -10.21
CA GLY A 488 15.63 1.15 -10.53
C GLY A 488 15.43 2.09 -9.33
N TRP A 489 14.24 2.69 -9.24
CA TRP A 489 13.91 3.75 -8.28
C TRP A 489 13.36 3.27 -6.93
N PHE A 490 13.32 1.96 -6.67
CA PHE A 490 12.88 1.41 -5.37
C PHE A 490 13.75 1.94 -4.22
N SER A 491 15.06 1.71 -4.28
CA SER A 491 15.97 2.04 -3.18
C SER A 491 16.05 3.56 -2.91
N PRO A 492 16.16 4.43 -3.94
CA PRO A 492 16.03 5.87 -3.74
C PRO A 492 14.66 6.29 -3.18
N GLY A 493 13.57 5.68 -3.65
CA GLY A 493 12.22 5.98 -3.18
C GLY A 493 12.03 5.69 -1.69
N VAL A 494 12.53 4.54 -1.21
CA VAL A 494 12.46 4.17 0.20
C VAL A 494 13.39 5.05 1.06
N LEU A 495 14.61 5.34 0.60
CA LEU A 495 15.51 6.27 1.30
C LEU A 495 14.94 7.68 1.40
N ALA A 496 14.17 8.13 0.41
CA ALA A 496 13.49 9.43 0.42
C ALA A 496 12.50 9.59 1.59
N LEU A 497 12.06 8.48 2.20
CA LEU A 497 11.15 8.48 3.35
C LEU A 497 11.87 8.60 4.69
N TYR A 498 13.18 8.29 4.76
CA TYR A 498 13.95 8.30 6.03
C TYR A 498 13.98 9.65 6.77
N PRO A 499 13.90 10.83 6.11
CA PRO A 499 13.76 12.10 6.80
C PRO A 499 12.58 12.16 7.79
N VAL A 500 11.54 11.33 7.61
CA VAL A 500 10.40 11.23 8.53
C VAL A 500 10.81 10.84 9.95
N PHE A 501 11.93 10.15 10.14
CA PHE A 501 12.43 9.70 11.44
C PHE A 501 13.26 10.78 12.17
N LEU A 502 13.51 11.92 11.52
CA LEU A 502 14.28 13.03 12.07
C LEU A 502 13.38 14.10 12.66
N ASN A 503 13.79 14.74 13.75
CA ASN A 503 13.07 15.88 14.31
C ASN A 503 13.25 17.11 13.41
N GLY A 504 12.30 18.03 13.45
CA GLY A 504 12.37 19.26 12.66
C GLY A 504 13.65 20.07 12.94
N ASP A 505 14.06 20.18 14.20
CA ASP A 505 15.29 20.88 14.58
C ASP A 505 16.56 20.21 14.05
N GLU A 506 16.57 18.88 13.99
CA GLU A 506 17.70 18.13 13.45
C GLU A 506 17.84 18.37 11.95
N LEU A 507 16.72 18.38 11.22
CA LEU A 507 16.68 18.74 9.80
C LEU A 507 16.99 20.22 9.57
N GLY A 508 16.54 21.10 10.45
CA GLY A 508 16.87 22.52 10.45
C GLY A 508 18.37 22.76 10.58
N LEU A 509 18.99 22.11 11.56
CA LEU A 509 20.43 22.19 11.78
C LEU A 509 21.21 21.56 10.61
N LEU A 510 20.78 20.40 10.13
CA LEU A 510 21.42 19.72 9.00
C LEU A 510 21.38 20.58 7.73
N SER A 511 20.20 21.11 7.38
CA SER A 511 20.05 22.00 6.21
C SER A 511 20.85 23.30 6.36
N THR A 512 20.93 23.86 7.57
CA THR A 512 21.76 25.05 7.86
C THR A 512 23.24 24.74 7.63
N LYS A 513 23.75 23.62 8.14
CA LYS A 513 25.15 23.20 7.95
C LYS A 513 25.47 22.90 6.48
N ILE A 514 24.55 22.25 5.76
CA ILE A 514 24.69 22.02 4.32
C ILE A 514 24.76 23.37 3.59
N GLY A 515 23.88 24.32 3.93
CA GLY A 515 23.92 25.67 3.37
C GLY A 515 25.25 26.40 3.63
N GLN A 516 25.80 26.31 4.85
CA GLN A 516 27.12 26.85 5.17
C GLN A 516 28.23 26.23 4.31
N PHE A 517 28.20 24.90 4.16
CA PHE A 517 29.15 24.18 3.33
C PHE A 517 29.07 24.64 1.87
N LEU A 518 27.87 24.72 1.30
CA LEU A 518 27.63 25.19 -0.06
C LEU A 518 28.07 26.64 -0.27
N HIS A 519 27.84 27.51 0.71
CA HIS A 519 28.33 28.90 0.66
C HIS A 519 29.85 28.98 0.69
N LYS A 520 30.49 28.23 1.59
CA LYS A 520 31.94 28.24 1.80
C LYS A 520 32.70 27.62 0.63
N HIS A 521 32.22 26.50 0.10
CA HIS A 521 32.94 25.70 -0.90
C HIS A 521 32.46 25.95 -2.33
N LEU A 522 31.16 26.13 -2.56
CA LEU A 522 30.59 26.34 -3.91
C LEU A 522 30.22 27.81 -4.19
N ARG A 523 30.49 28.72 -3.24
CA ARG A 523 30.21 30.17 -3.34
C ARG A 523 28.74 30.50 -3.68
N LEU A 524 27.82 29.59 -3.36
CA LEU A 524 26.39 29.81 -3.58
C LEU A 524 25.85 30.90 -2.62
N PRO A 525 24.97 31.81 -3.07
CA PRO A 525 24.41 32.86 -2.24
C PRO A 525 23.49 32.25 -1.16
N MET A 526 23.80 32.51 0.12
CA MET A 526 23.03 31.99 1.26
C MET A 526 22.56 33.12 2.19
N PRO A 527 21.38 32.99 2.84
CA PRO A 527 20.90 33.95 3.83
C PRO A 527 21.87 34.14 5.00
N LYS A 528 21.87 35.34 5.61
CA LYS A 528 22.75 35.68 6.76
C LYS A 528 22.71 34.65 7.90
N HIS A 529 21.52 34.29 8.38
CA HIS A 529 21.36 33.29 9.44
C HIS A 529 21.99 31.92 9.09
N VAL A 530 21.90 31.49 7.82
CA VAL A 530 22.53 30.24 7.36
C VAL A 530 24.04 30.36 7.43
N ARG A 531 24.60 31.45 6.90
CA ARG A 531 26.06 31.70 6.93
C ARG A 531 26.60 31.69 8.37
N GLU A 532 25.85 32.26 9.31
CA GLU A 532 26.16 32.29 10.74
C GLU A 532 25.87 30.98 11.47
N GLY A 533 25.33 29.97 10.80
CA GLY A 533 25.05 28.65 11.40
C GLY A 533 23.84 28.63 12.32
N GLN A 534 23.00 29.66 12.25
CA GLN A 534 21.82 29.81 13.08
C GLN A 534 20.62 29.19 12.38
N MET A 535 20.08 28.10 12.93
CA MET A 535 18.85 27.50 12.42
C MET A 535 17.64 28.35 12.81
N ILE A 536 16.68 28.47 11.88
CA ILE A 536 15.38 29.09 12.20
C ILE A 536 14.54 28.07 13.00
N PRO A 537 14.02 28.44 14.19
CA PRO A 537 13.09 27.61 14.95
C PRO A 537 11.73 27.47 14.25
N SER A 538 11.00 26.40 14.58
CA SER A 538 9.59 26.28 14.18
C SER A 538 8.68 27.16 15.05
N ALA A 539 7.41 27.28 14.69
CA ALA A 539 6.43 28.05 15.44
C ALA A 539 6.46 27.75 16.95
N ASP A 540 6.57 28.81 17.75
CA ASP A 540 6.43 28.72 19.19
C ASP A 540 4.97 28.34 19.53
N LEU A 541 4.83 27.24 20.27
CA LEU A 541 3.54 26.68 20.63
C LEU A 541 2.98 27.29 21.93
N ASP A 542 3.73 28.16 22.61
CA ASP A 542 3.32 28.86 23.84
C ASP A 542 2.52 30.14 23.55
N LEU A 543 2.65 30.70 22.35
CA LEU A 543 2.01 31.97 22.02
C LEU A 543 0.48 31.86 22.03
N PRO A 544 -0.23 32.81 22.68
CA PRO A 544 -1.67 32.74 22.88
C PRO A 544 -2.48 32.92 21.59
N PRO A 545 -3.69 32.30 21.50
CA PRO A 545 -4.61 32.49 20.39
C PRO A 545 -5.34 33.83 20.52
N GLN A 546 -4.73 34.95 20.11
CA GLN A 546 -5.52 36.16 19.85
C GLN A 546 -5.46 36.51 18.36
N PRO A 547 -6.59 36.45 17.63
CA PRO A 547 -6.68 37.11 16.34
C PRO A 547 -6.67 38.62 16.59
N PRO A 548 -5.73 39.41 16.01
CA PRO A 548 -5.91 40.85 15.97
C PRO A 548 -7.25 41.17 15.27
N ALA A 549 -7.92 42.24 15.71
CA ALA A 549 -9.11 42.74 15.02
C ALA A 549 -8.81 42.90 13.52
N GLY A 550 -9.48 42.12 12.68
CA GLY A 550 -9.27 42.09 11.22
C GLY A 550 -8.35 40.98 10.66
N ALA A 551 -7.81 40.06 11.48
CA ALA A 551 -7.01 38.95 10.99
C ALA A 551 -7.86 37.79 10.42
N SER A 552 -7.70 37.52 9.12
CA SER A 552 -8.27 36.38 8.41
C SER A 552 -8.01 35.04 9.12
N LYS A 553 -9.04 34.18 9.18
CA LYS A 553 -9.04 32.77 9.66
C LYS A 553 -7.75 32.01 9.29
N GLY A 554 -6.75 31.96 10.18
CA GLY A 554 -5.52 31.22 9.93
C GLY A 554 -4.69 31.03 11.20
N TRP A 555 -4.68 29.80 11.71
CA TRP A 555 -3.97 29.30 12.90
C TRP A 555 -4.46 29.83 14.26
N LYS A 556 -5.21 28.98 15.00
CA LYS A 556 -5.48 29.13 16.44
C LYS A 556 -5.01 27.85 17.16
N PRO A 557 -4.10 27.90 18.14
CA PRO A 557 -3.77 26.73 18.96
C PRO A 557 -5.01 26.25 19.71
N ILE A 558 -5.43 25.01 19.44
CA ILE A 558 -6.61 24.39 20.07
C ILE A 558 -6.16 23.68 21.34
N ARG A 559 -6.63 24.14 22.51
CA ARG A 559 -6.23 23.64 23.83
C ARG A 559 -7.44 23.28 24.70
N ASP A 560 -8.37 22.54 24.11
CA ASP A 560 -9.56 22.07 24.83
C ASP A 560 -9.35 20.68 25.48
N GLY A 561 -10.16 20.39 26.50
CA GLY A 561 -10.16 19.11 27.23
C GLY A 561 -11.17 18.08 26.73
N TYR A 562 -11.87 18.28 25.60
CA TYR A 562 -12.92 17.36 25.14
C TYR A 562 -12.35 15.97 24.85
N GLN A 563 -13.06 14.93 25.30
CA GLN A 563 -12.69 13.52 25.10
C GLN A 563 -13.94 12.69 24.79
N GLN A 564 -13.76 11.52 24.17
CA GLN A 564 -14.85 10.56 24.06
C GLN A 564 -15.15 9.94 25.44
N PRO A 565 -16.44 9.78 25.83
CA PRO A 565 -16.83 9.09 27.06
C PRO A 565 -16.31 7.65 27.09
N TRP A 566 -16.01 7.11 28.27
CA TRP A 566 -15.60 5.70 28.41
C TRP A 566 -16.68 4.74 27.93
N ALA A 567 -17.94 4.98 28.31
CA ALA A 567 -19.06 4.15 27.90
C ALA A 567 -19.14 4.03 26.38
N MET A 568 -19.10 5.16 25.66
CA MET A 568 -19.11 5.18 24.19
C MET A 568 -17.97 4.36 23.56
N LEU A 569 -16.76 4.39 24.13
CA LEU A 569 -15.63 3.61 23.63
C LEU A 569 -15.84 2.09 23.82
N PHE A 570 -16.39 1.67 24.96
CA PHE A 570 -16.72 0.26 25.21
C PHE A 570 -17.94 -0.21 24.41
N THR A 571 -18.95 0.65 24.20
CA THR A 571 -20.04 0.38 23.25
C THR A 571 -19.49 0.18 21.85
N GLY A 572 -18.53 1.01 21.43
CA GLY A 572 -17.88 0.87 20.13
C GLY A 572 -17.12 -0.46 19.98
N LEU A 573 -16.38 -0.88 21.00
CA LEU A 573 -15.74 -2.20 21.03
C LEU A 573 -16.78 -3.34 20.98
N GLY A 574 -17.89 -3.21 21.70
CA GLY A 574 -18.99 -4.16 21.65
C GLY A 574 -19.62 -4.26 20.26
N LEU A 575 -19.87 -3.13 19.58
CA LEU A 575 -20.39 -3.11 18.21
C LEU A 575 -19.45 -3.81 17.23
N ALA A 576 -18.13 -3.63 17.39
CA ALA A 576 -17.15 -4.32 16.55
C ALA A 576 -17.19 -5.85 16.76
N ILE A 577 -17.29 -6.31 18.02
CA ILE A 577 -17.41 -7.73 18.35
C ILE A 577 -18.73 -8.30 17.80
N VAL A 578 -19.85 -7.61 17.98
CA VAL A 578 -21.14 -8.00 17.41
C VAL A 578 -21.03 -8.11 15.89
N GLY A 579 -20.40 -7.14 15.22
CA GLY A 579 -20.22 -7.19 13.77
C GLY A 579 -19.44 -8.40 13.28
N VAL A 580 -18.37 -8.79 13.98
CA VAL A 580 -17.61 -10.01 13.66
C VAL A 580 -18.46 -11.27 13.87
N ILE A 581 -19.15 -11.37 15.00
CA ILE A 581 -20.00 -12.53 15.30
C ILE A 581 -21.14 -12.66 14.26
N ARG A 582 -21.78 -11.55 13.92
CA ARG A 582 -22.89 -11.54 12.95
C ARG A 582 -22.42 -11.85 11.54
N ARG A 583 -21.23 -11.38 11.15
CA ARG A 583 -20.60 -11.80 9.89
C ARG A 583 -20.43 -13.31 9.85
N VAL A 584 -19.79 -13.89 10.86
CA VAL A 584 -19.55 -15.34 10.93
C VAL A 584 -20.86 -16.15 10.94
N GLN A 585 -21.90 -15.66 11.59
CA GLN A 585 -23.22 -16.32 11.61
C GLN A 585 -23.96 -16.29 10.27
N THR A 586 -23.59 -15.38 9.38
CA THR A 586 -24.25 -15.18 8.08
C THR A 586 -23.33 -15.48 6.89
N ASP A 587 -22.14 -16.02 7.14
CA ASP A 587 -21.21 -16.43 6.08
C ASP A 587 -21.83 -17.52 5.21
N GLU A 588 -21.52 -17.48 3.90
CA GLU A 588 -22.10 -18.41 2.93
C GLU A 588 -21.77 -19.86 3.29
N ASP A 589 -22.80 -20.69 3.54
CA ASP A 589 -22.64 -22.13 3.73
C ASP A 589 -22.18 -22.79 2.40
N MET A 590 -21.53 -23.94 2.52
CA MET A 590 -20.94 -24.72 1.44
C MET A 590 -21.91 -24.93 0.27
N TRP A 591 -23.20 -25.10 0.53
CA TRP A 591 -24.23 -25.36 -0.49
C TRP A 591 -24.45 -24.22 -1.48
N ALA A 592 -24.36 -22.94 -1.08
CA ALA A 592 -24.46 -21.83 -2.03
C ALA A 592 -23.21 -21.71 -2.90
N ARG A 593 -22.02 -21.98 -2.34
CA ARG A 593 -20.78 -22.05 -3.12
C ARG A 593 -20.83 -23.20 -4.12
N LEU A 594 -21.35 -24.36 -3.71
CA LEU A 594 -21.58 -25.51 -4.58
C LEU A 594 -22.63 -25.20 -5.65
N GLY A 595 -23.70 -24.48 -5.30
CA GLY A 595 -24.72 -23.93 -6.21
C GLY A 595 -24.11 -23.12 -7.33
N LYS A 596 -23.37 -22.07 -6.97
CA LYS A 596 -22.66 -21.21 -7.93
C LYS A 596 -21.69 -22.02 -8.81
N LEU A 597 -20.97 -23.00 -8.24
CA LEU A 597 -20.07 -23.86 -9.00
C LEU A 597 -20.82 -24.82 -9.94
N ALA A 598 -21.92 -25.41 -9.49
CA ALA A 598 -22.76 -26.31 -10.27
C ALA A 598 -23.42 -25.57 -11.43
N ASP A 599 -23.94 -24.36 -11.21
CA ASP A 599 -24.51 -23.51 -12.26
C ASP A 599 -23.45 -23.08 -13.27
N ASN A 600 -22.28 -22.62 -12.80
CA ASN A 600 -21.21 -22.11 -13.67
C ASN A 600 -20.47 -23.22 -14.43
N THR A 601 -20.31 -24.41 -13.85
CA THR A 601 -19.43 -25.46 -14.39
C THR A 601 -20.22 -26.61 -15.00
N ALA A 602 -21.25 -27.08 -14.30
CA ALA A 602 -22.04 -28.26 -14.68
C ALA A 602 -23.42 -27.89 -15.26
N LYS A 603 -23.80 -26.61 -15.25
CA LYS A 603 -25.11 -26.06 -15.65
C LYS A 603 -26.29 -26.85 -15.06
N THR A 604 -26.11 -27.41 -13.87
CA THR A 604 -27.12 -28.23 -13.19
C THR A 604 -27.64 -27.47 -11.99
N PRO A 605 -28.90 -27.01 -12.00
CA PRO A 605 -29.44 -26.18 -10.93
C PRO A 605 -29.65 -27.02 -9.67
N LEU A 606 -29.06 -26.59 -8.56
CA LEU A 606 -29.36 -27.15 -7.24
C LEU A 606 -30.76 -26.69 -6.79
N PRO A 607 -31.52 -27.52 -6.05
CA PRO A 607 -32.82 -27.12 -5.51
C PRO A 607 -32.76 -25.78 -4.76
N ARG A 608 -33.73 -24.89 -4.99
CA ARG A 608 -33.78 -23.55 -4.35
C ARG A 608 -33.68 -23.62 -2.83
N GLY A 609 -34.31 -24.60 -2.19
CA GLY A 609 -34.20 -24.78 -0.73
C GLY A 609 -32.79 -25.12 -0.20
N LEU A 610 -31.83 -25.51 -1.06
CA LEU A 610 -30.43 -25.73 -0.71
C LEU A 610 -29.54 -24.51 -1.04
N THR A 611 -30.01 -23.60 -1.89
CA THR A 611 -29.25 -22.43 -2.38
C THR A 611 -29.80 -21.11 -1.85
N ASP A 612 -31.03 -21.08 -1.36
CA ASP A 612 -31.65 -19.96 -0.65
C ASP A 612 -30.90 -19.75 0.67
N GLN A 613 -29.94 -18.84 0.64
CA GLN A 613 -29.21 -18.38 1.81
C GLN A 613 -29.65 -17.00 2.21
N VAL A 614 -29.41 -16.74 3.49
CA VAL A 614 -29.82 -15.51 4.14
C VAL A 614 -28.87 -14.36 3.78
N HIS A 615 -29.38 -13.12 3.76
CA HIS A 615 -28.60 -11.97 3.32
C HIS A 615 -27.33 -11.79 4.17
N LEU A 616 -26.17 -11.81 3.51
CA LEU A 616 -24.85 -11.69 4.13
C LEU A 616 -24.68 -10.33 4.80
N ILE A 617 -24.38 -10.32 6.11
CA ILE A 617 -24.19 -9.07 6.85
C ILE A 617 -22.72 -8.66 6.82
N GLU A 618 -22.42 -7.57 6.11
CA GLU A 618 -21.06 -7.01 6.08
C GLU A 618 -20.66 -6.34 7.40
N ALA A 619 -19.44 -6.62 7.87
CA ALA A 619 -18.88 -6.00 9.07
C ALA A 619 -18.72 -4.46 8.95
N ASN A 620 -18.60 -3.92 7.74
CA ASN A 620 -18.47 -2.48 7.47
C ASN A 620 -19.65 -1.65 8.00
N TRP A 621 -20.85 -2.23 8.06
CA TRP A 621 -22.01 -1.56 8.63
C TRP A 621 -21.83 -1.26 10.13
N PHE A 622 -21.22 -2.17 10.88
CA PHE A 622 -20.94 -1.97 12.30
C PHE A 622 -19.83 -0.93 12.51
N VAL A 623 -18.83 -0.89 11.62
CA VAL A 623 -17.83 0.19 11.60
C VAL A 623 -18.50 1.55 11.37
N LEU A 624 -19.45 1.62 10.44
CA LEU A 624 -20.23 2.84 10.20
C LEU A 624 -21.08 3.23 11.43
N MET A 625 -21.70 2.28 12.13
CA MET A 625 -22.42 2.53 13.38
C MET A 625 -21.51 3.15 14.45
N ILE A 626 -20.29 2.61 14.63
CA ILE A 626 -19.29 3.15 15.56
C ILE A 626 -18.92 4.59 15.18
N ALA A 627 -18.71 4.85 13.90
CA ALA A 627 -18.36 6.17 13.40
C ALA A 627 -19.48 7.19 13.63
N VAL A 628 -20.72 6.84 13.28
CA VAL A 628 -21.92 7.68 13.50
C VAL A 628 -22.10 7.98 14.98
N MET A 629 -22.06 6.95 15.83
CA MET A 629 -22.16 7.12 17.29
C MET A 629 -21.07 8.06 17.83
N ALA A 630 -19.80 7.84 17.45
CA ALA A 630 -18.68 8.66 17.92
C ALA A 630 -18.84 10.14 17.55
N VAL A 631 -19.29 10.42 16.33
CA VAL A 631 -19.49 11.80 15.84
C VAL A 631 -20.69 12.45 16.52
N VAL A 632 -21.82 11.73 16.65
CA VAL A 632 -23.02 12.22 17.33
C VAL A 632 -22.72 12.56 18.80
N VAL A 633 -22.10 11.63 19.52
CA VAL A 633 -21.74 11.81 20.94
C VAL A 633 -20.80 13.01 21.11
N MET A 634 -19.77 13.14 20.26
CA MET A 634 -18.86 14.28 20.34
C MET A 634 -19.55 15.62 20.00
N ALA A 635 -20.41 15.64 18.98
CA ALA A 635 -21.15 16.84 18.60
C ALA A 635 -22.08 17.31 19.73
N ARG A 636 -22.75 16.37 20.42
CA ARG A 636 -23.57 16.64 21.61
C ARG A 636 -22.75 17.12 22.80
N ARG A 637 -21.58 16.51 23.02
CA ARG A 637 -20.64 16.92 24.09
C ARG A 637 -20.14 18.34 23.92
N VAL A 638 -19.81 18.74 22.70
CA VAL A 638 -19.45 20.15 22.39
C VAL A 638 -20.59 21.12 22.70
N ARG A 639 -21.85 20.66 22.64
CA ARG A 639 -23.06 21.43 23.01
C ARG A 639 -23.44 21.32 24.50
N GLY A 640 -22.62 20.66 25.33
CA GLY A 640 -22.83 20.58 26.78
C GLY A 640 -23.62 19.36 27.27
N PHE A 641 -23.73 18.29 26.47
CA PHE A 641 -24.41 17.05 26.88
C PHE A 641 -23.45 15.84 26.93
N ASP A 642 -23.50 15.02 27.98
CA ASP A 642 -22.72 13.78 28.10
C ASP A 642 -23.56 12.54 27.75
N PHE A 643 -22.89 11.47 27.36
CA PHE A 643 -23.49 10.20 27.02
C PHE A 643 -23.77 9.36 28.27
N ASN A 644 -25.03 8.96 28.45
CA ASN A 644 -25.46 8.11 29.54
C ASN A 644 -25.05 6.63 29.29
N PRO A 645 -24.23 6.01 30.16
CA PRO A 645 -23.78 4.62 30.00
C PRO A 645 -24.91 3.59 29.87
N TRP A 646 -26.09 3.84 30.45
CA TRP A 646 -27.25 2.94 30.39
C TRP A 646 -27.79 2.71 28.97
N PHE A 647 -27.46 3.57 28.02
CA PHE A 647 -27.82 3.36 26.61
C PHE A 647 -26.88 2.38 25.89
N SER A 648 -25.75 1.98 26.50
CA SER A 648 -24.79 1.07 25.85
C SER A 648 -25.41 -0.31 25.54
N PRO A 649 -26.07 -1.00 26.49
CA PRO A 649 -26.72 -2.29 26.20
C PRO A 649 -27.87 -2.15 25.19
N VAL A 650 -28.63 -1.05 25.25
CA VAL A 650 -29.73 -0.77 24.32
C VAL A 650 -29.21 -0.62 22.89
N ILE A 651 -28.12 0.11 22.70
CA ILE A 651 -27.49 0.29 21.38
C ILE A 651 -26.96 -1.04 20.84
N LEU A 652 -26.28 -1.84 21.68
CA LEU A 652 -25.76 -3.14 21.28
C LEU A 652 -26.88 -4.11 20.90
N LEU A 653 -27.96 -4.14 21.68
CA LEU A 653 -29.15 -4.96 21.41
C LEU A 653 -29.86 -4.50 20.13
N ALA A 654 -30.00 -3.19 19.92
CA ALA A 654 -30.60 -2.63 18.71
C ALA A 654 -29.77 -2.98 17.45
N ALA A 655 -28.44 -2.91 17.54
CA ALA A 655 -27.57 -3.33 16.44
C ALA A 655 -27.68 -4.84 16.16
N TRP A 656 -27.73 -5.67 17.21
CA TRP A 656 -27.91 -7.11 17.09
C TRP A 656 -29.26 -7.46 16.46
N LEU A 657 -30.37 -7.05 17.08
CA LEU A 657 -31.73 -7.34 16.60
C LEU A 657 -31.99 -6.73 15.23
N GLY A 658 -31.47 -5.51 14.97
CA GLY A 658 -31.55 -4.89 13.66
C GLY A 658 -30.84 -5.72 12.59
N SER A 659 -29.66 -6.26 12.88
CA SER A 659 -28.96 -7.15 11.94
C SER A 659 -29.68 -8.49 11.72
N VAL A 660 -30.45 -8.98 12.70
CA VAL A 660 -31.30 -10.17 12.54
C VAL A 660 -32.54 -9.85 11.69
N ALA A 661 -33.10 -8.64 11.83
CA ALA A 661 -34.21 -8.20 10.98
C ALA A 661 -33.78 -8.02 9.51
N VAL A 662 -32.55 -7.54 9.29
CA VAL A 662 -31.95 -7.42 7.94
C VAL A 662 -31.69 -8.77 7.32
N GLU A 663 -31.13 -9.70 8.10
CA GLU A 663 -30.96 -11.09 7.69
C GLU A 663 -32.31 -11.64 7.16
N ARG A 664 -33.42 -11.33 7.84
CA ARG A 664 -34.78 -11.73 7.42
C ARG A 664 -35.43 -10.81 6.37
N GLU A 665 -34.65 -9.96 5.71
CA GLU A 665 -35.08 -8.99 4.69
C GLU A 665 -36.20 -8.02 5.13
N ALA A 666 -36.46 -7.91 6.42
CA ALA A 666 -37.53 -7.07 6.94
C ALA A 666 -37.16 -5.57 6.89
N VAL A 667 -35.86 -5.25 6.96
CA VAL A 667 -35.35 -3.87 7.00
C VAL A 667 -33.95 -3.80 6.37
N GLY A 668 -33.59 -2.72 5.68
CA GLY A 668 -32.22 -2.50 5.21
C GLY A 668 -31.25 -2.04 6.31
N MET A 669 -29.95 -2.39 6.21
CA MET A 669 -28.92 -2.05 7.21
C MET A 669 -28.81 -0.56 7.51
N ILE A 670 -29.09 0.31 6.53
CA ILE A 670 -29.02 1.75 6.69
C ILE A 670 -29.97 2.26 7.80
N TRP A 671 -31.13 1.62 7.97
CA TRP A 671 -32.09 1.97 9.02
C TRP A 671 -31.59 1.58 10.41
N VAL A 672 -30.83 0.49 10.51
CA VAL A 672 -30.17 0.09 11.77
C VAL A 672 -29.10 1.11 12.16
N VAL A 673 -28.32 1.61 11.19
CA VAL A 673 -27.34 2.69 11.42
C VAL A 673 -28.02 3.96 11.92
N LEU A 674 -29.14 4.34 11.30
CA LEU A 674 -29.93 5.51 11.72
C LEU A 674 -30.49 5.31 13.13
N ALA A 675 -31.02 4.12 13.44
CA ALA A 675 -31.50 3.79 14.78
C ALA A 675 -30.40 3.92 15.84
N VAL A 676 -29.19 3.40 15.58
CA VAL A 676 -28.02 3.57 16.47
C VAL A 676 -27.67 5.05 16.62
N GLY A 677 -27.72 5.84 15.56
CA GLY A 677 -27.50 7.29 15.60
C GLY A 677 -28.52 8.03 16.47
N VAL A 678 -29.81 7.71 16.32
CA VAL A 678 -30.91 8.28 17.12
C VAL A 678 -30.79 7.88 18.59
N LEU A 679 -30.54 6.61 18.89
CA LEU A 679 -30.32 6.12 20.26
C LEU A 679 -29.10 6.79 20.90
N SER A 680 -28.02 6.98 20.13
CA SER A 680 -26.82 7.71 20.59
C SER A 680 -27.13 9.17 20.89
N PHE A 681 -27.97 9.82 20.06
CA PHE A 681 -28.43 11.19 20.28
C PHE A 681 -29.30 11.29 21.53
N GLY A 682 -30.30 10.40 21.68
CA GLY A 682 -31.18 10.34 22.84
C GLY A 682 -30.45 10.00 24.14
N GLY A 683 -29.41 9.16 24.07
CA GLY A 683 -28.51 8.86 25.18
C GLY A 683 -27.68 10.06 25.65
N CYS A 684 -27.58 11.12 24.85
CA CYS A 684 -26.87 12.36 25.18
C CYS A 684 -27.80 13.46 25.73
N HIS A 685 -28.42 13.20 26.89
CA HIS A 685 -29.33 14.14 27.57
C HIS A 685 -28.79 14.66 28.92
N VAL A 686 -27.76 14.04 29.48
CA VAL A 686 -27.15 14.46 30.75
C VAL A 686 -26.35 15.74 30.53
N LYS A 687 -26.50 16.78 31.36
CA LYS A 687 -25.64 17.98 31.26
C LYS A 687 -24.19 17.61 31.58
N ALA A 688 -23.27 17.95 30.69
CA ALA A 688 -21.83 17.74 30.88
C ALA A 688 -21.19 19.00 31.45
N ASP A 689 -20.29 18.84 32.42
CA ASP A 689 -19.38 19.92 32.78
C ASP A 689 -18.49 20.29 31.60
N ALA A 690 -18.30 21.59 31.40
CA ALA A 690 -17.38 22.10 30.39
C ALA A 690 -15.96 21.55 30.68
N PRO A 691 -15.32 20.85 29.72
CA PRO A 691 -13.99 20.31 29.95
C PRO A 691 -12.99 21.44 30.22
N LYS A 692 -12.19 21.29 31.28
CA LYS A 692 -11.16 22.27 31.60
C LYS A 692 -10.18 22.40 30.41
N PRO A 693 -9.81 23.63 30.00
CA PRO A 693 -8.81 23.83 28.97
C PRO A 693 -7.46 23.27 29.44
N ILE A 694 -6.66 22.80 28.50
CA ILE A 694 -5.35 22.24 28.79
C ILE A 694 -4.38 23.41 28.99
N PRO A 695 -3.70 23.51 30.15
CA PRO A 695 -2.78 24.60 30.41
C PRO A 695 -1.61 24.55 29.42
N THR A 696 -1.07 25.72 29.05
CA THR A 696 0.05 25.84 28.12
C THR A 696 1.26 25.06 28.61
N HIS A 697 1.53 25.12 29.91
CA HIS A 697 2.52 24.29 30.58
C HIS A 697 1.83 23.34 31.56
N ASP A 698 2.31 22.11 31.63
CA ASP A 698 1.91 21.17 32.66
C ASP A 698 2.30 21.72 34.04
N PRO A 699 1.35 21.87 34.98
CA PRO A 699 1.59 22.52 36.27
C PRO A 699 2.54 21.72 37.18
N VAL A 700 2.70 20.42 36.95
CA VAL A 700 3.58 19.55 37.75
C VAL A 700 4.98 19.51 37.13
N THR A 701 5.07 19.43 35.80
CA THR A 701 6.35 19.21 35.13
C THR A 701 6.98 20.48 34.55
N GLY A 702 6.24 21.59 34.50
CA GLY A 702 6.63 22.85 33.86
C GLY A 702 6.77 22.77 32.33
N ARG A 703 6.52 21.60 31.73
CA ARG A 703 6.73 21.39 30.29
C ARG A 703 5.57 21.93 29.47
N GLN A 704 5.91 22.50 28.33
CA GLN A 704 4.95 22.93 27.31
C GLN A 704 4.09 21.74 26.85
N ASN A 705 2.77 21.83 27.04
CA ASN A 705 1.79 20.97 26.40
C ASN A 705 1.65 21.39 24.94
N ARG A 706 1.71 20.46 24.01
CA ARG A 706 1.49 20.76 22.59
C ARG A 706 -0.01 20.95 22.30
N PRO A 707 -0.40 21.93 21.46
CA PRO A 707 -1.78 22.12 21.07
C PRO A 707 -2.28 20.99 20.16
N TRP A 708 -3.59 20.84 20.11
CA TRP A 708 -4.28 19.90 19.24
C TRP A 708 -4.30 20.37 17.78
N SER A 709 -4.24 19.41 16.85
CA SER A 709 -4.25 19.67 15.42
C SER A 709 -5.61 20.01 14.84
N HIS A 710 -6.68 19.52 15.48
CA HIS A 710 -8.06 19.70 15.06
C HIS A 710 -8.95 19.93 16.28
N GLY A 711 -10.14 20.50 16.05
CA GLY A 711 -11.19 20.59 17.07
C GLY A 711 -11.71 19.20 17.50
N PRO A 712 -12.62 19.13 18.48
CA PRO A 712 -13.10 17.87 19.04
C PRO A 712 -13.66 16.89 17.99
N ILE A 713 -14.54 17.36 17.10
CA ILE A 713 -15.12 16.53 16.03
C ILE A 713 -14.05 16.07 15.03
N GLY A 714 -13.18 16.98 14.57
CA GLY A 714 -12.11 16.64 13.63
C GLY A 714 -11.12 15.61 14.20
N ARG A 715 -10.82 15.69 15.50
CA ARG A 715 -10.01 14.68 16.20
C ARG A 715 -10.70 13.31 16.23
N THR A 716 -12.01 13.25 16.44
CA THR A 716 -12.78 12.01 16.37
C THR A 716 -12.71 11.39 14.97
N ILE A 717 -12.97 12.18 13.92
CA ILE A 717 -12.92 11.70 12.53
C ILE A 717 -11.51 11.18 12.18
N VAL A 718 -10.46 11.95 12.49
CA VAL A 718 -9.07 11.51 12.22
C VAL A 718 -8.73 10.23 12.98
N THR A 719 -9.21 10.07 14.21
CA THR A 719 -8.98 8.85 14.99
C THR A 719 -9.68 7.64 14.36
N LEU A 720 -10.93 7.79 13.91
CA LEU A 720 -11.68 6.72 13.24
C LEU A 720 -10.99 6.30 11.94
N VAL A 721 -10.63 7.28 11.09
CA VAL A 721 -9.92 7.02 9.83
C VAL A 721 -8.56 6.36 10.09
N ALA A 722 -7.83 6.79 11.13
CA ALA A 722 -6.56 6.17 11.49
C ALA A 722 -6.71 4.73 11.95
N VAL A 723 -7.68 4.42 12.81
CA VAL A 723 -7.93 3.04 13.25
C VAL A 723 -8.36 2.17 12.07
N TYR A 724 -9.27 2.66 11.23
CA TYR A 724 -9.74 1.92 10.05
C TYR A 724 -8.61 1.65 9.05
N HIS A 725 -7.82 2.67 8.72
CA HIS A 725 -6.70 2.53 7.80
C HIS A 725 -5.59 1.63 8.35
N LEU A 726 -5.29 1.68 9.66
CA LEU A 726 -4.33 0.75 10.28
C LEU A 726 -4.84 -0.70 10.26
N GLY A 727 -6.14 -0.91 10.50
CA GLY A 727 -6.77 -2.23 10.35
C GLY A 727 -6.71 -2.75 8.92
N ALA A 728 -6.99 -1.88 7.94
CA ALA A 728 -6.91 -2.18 6.52
C ALA A 728 -5.50 -2.57 6.07
N VAL A 729 -4.48 -1.79 6.46
CA VAL A 729 -3.09 -2.12 6.16
C VAL A 729 -2.68 -3.41 6.86
N ALA A 730 -3.11 -3.63 8.11
CA ALA A 730 -2.78 -4.87 8.82
C ALA A 730 -3.39 -6.12 8.17
N SER A 731 -4.59 -6.04 7.58
CA SER A 731 -5.23 -7.20 6.95
C SER A 731 -4.42 -7.74 5.78
N THR A 732 -3.88 -6.84 4.95
CA THR A 732 -3.07 -7.21 3.79
C THR A 732 -1.75 -7.89 4.16
N GLU A 733 -1.31 -7.76 5.41
CA GLU A 733 -0.05 -8.32 5.90
C GLU A 733 -0.24 -9.67 6.63
N PHE A 734 -1.46 -10.20 6.68
CA PHE A 734 -1.64 -11.55 7.17
C PHE A 734 -0.87 -12.55 6.30
N PRO A 735 -0.37 -13.67 6.85
CA PRO A 735 0.33 -14.69 6.05
C PRO A 735 -0.64 -15.52 5.20
N GLU A 736 -0.30 -15.75 3.94
CA GLU A 736 -1.09 -16.59 3.03
C GLU A 736 -0.82 -18.06 3.38
N LYS A 737 -1.48 -18.52 4.43
CA LYS A 737 -1.32 -19.86 5.02
C LYS A 737 -2.68 -20.47 5.28
N ASP A 738 -2.79 -21.78 5.08
CA ASP A 738 -4.02 -22.55 5.24
C ASP A 738 -4.67 -22.39 6.62
N SER A 739 -3.86 -22.18 7.68
CA SER A 739 -4.33 -21.92 9.04
C SER A 739 -5.01 -20.55 9.26
N TRP A 740 -5.12 -19.73 8.21
CA TRP A 740 -5.82 -18.44 8.20
C TRP A 740 -6.92 -18.38 7.12
N SER A 741 -7.04 -19.44 6.31
CA SER A 741 -7.83 -19.45 5.07
C SER A 741 -9.32 -19.18 5.28
N THR A 742 -9.88 -19.60 6.43
CA THR A 742 -11.33 -19.55 6.67
C THR A 742 -11.87 -18.16 7.01
N PHE A 743 -11.02 -17.17 7.28
CA PHE A 743 -11.46 -15.82 7.65
C PHE A 743 -10.63 -14.71 6.99
N ARG A 744 -9.41 -15.00 6.55
CA ARG A 744 -8.52 -14.00 5.93
C ARG A 744 -9.19 -13.30 4.75
N HIS A 745 -9.81 -14.07 3.85
CA HIS A 745 -10.47 -13.52 2.67
C HIS A 745 -11.55 -12.51 3.07
N ASP A 746 -12.38 -12.83 4.05
CA ASP A 746 -13.45 -11.96 4.52
C ASP A 746 -12.93 -10.67 5.19
N ILE A 747 -11.82 -10.79 5.95
CA ILE A 747 -11.15 -9.59 6.47
C ILE A 747 -10.62 -8.73 5.32
N ASP A 748 -9.96 -9.32 4.33
CA ASP A 748 -9.42 -8.58 3.19
C ASP A 748 -10.54 -7.92 2.37
N GLN A 749 -11.66 -8.60 2.15
CA GLN A 749 -12.84 -8.04 1.47
C GLN A 749 -13.42 -6.83 2.23
N THR A 750 -13.44 -6.87 3.56
CA THR A 750 -13.92 -5.75 4.40
C THR A 750 -13.19 -4.44 4.08
N TYR A 751 -11.88 -4.51 3.80
CA TYR A 751 -11.05 -3.32 3.54
C TYR A 751 -10.70 -3.10 2.06
N LYS A 752 -11.02 -4.05 1.17
CA LYS A 752 -10.62 -4.07 -0.23
C LYS A 752 -10.97 -2.77 -0.95
N HIS A 753 -12.22 -2.33 -0.86
CA HIS A 753 -12.67 -1.11 -1.53
C HIS A 753 -11.89 0.13 -1.07
N TRP A 754 -11.66 0.27 0.25
CA TRP A 754 -10.86 1.37 0.80
C TRP A 754 -9.41 1.34 0.32
N LEU A 755 -8.76 0.17 0.40
CA LEU A 755 -7.35 0.00 0.00
C LEU A 755 -7.15 0.23 -1.49
N GLN A 756 -8.06 -0.27 -2.33
CA GLN A 756 -8.01 -0.07 -3.78
C GLN A 756 -8.28 1.39 -4.13
N THR A 757 -9.29 2.04 -3.53
CA THR A 757 -9.63 3.45 -3.83
C THR A 757 -8.55 4.42 -3.36
N THR A 758 -7.98 4.21 -2.18
CA THR A 758 -6.87 5.02 -1.67
C THR A 758 -5.53 4.65 -2.29
N GLN A 759 -5.50 3.61 -3.12
CA GLN A 759 -4.32 3.01 -3.73
C GLN A 759 -3.25 2.59 -2.70
N THR A 760 -3.67 2.27 -1.47
CA THR A 760 -2.80 1.81 -0.39
C THR A 760 -2.84 0.29 -0.18
N THR A 761 -3.22 -0.50 -1.18
CA THR A 761 -3.01 -1.95 -1.17
C THR A 761 -1.54 -2.27 -0.96
N GLN A 762 -1.24 -3.20 -0.05
CA GLN A 762 0.13 -3.59 0.29
C GLN A 762 0.56 -4.86 -0.45
N GLY A 763 1.87 -5.04 -0.62
CA GLY A 763 2.45 -6.21 -1.25
C GLY A 763 3.98 -6.15 -1.24
N TRP A 764 4.60 -6.92 -0.34
CA TRP A 764 6.02 -6.74 0.05
C TRP A 764 6.89 -8.01 -0.06
N GLY A 765 6.47 -9.01 -0.84
CA GLY A 765 7.14 -10.32 -1.00
C GLY A 765 8.41 -10.32 -1.88
N MET A 766 9.35 -9.41 -1.65
CA MET A 766 10.57 -9.32 -2.47
C MET A 766 11.58 -10.42 -2.12
N PHE A 767 11.94 -11.26 -3.11
CA PHE A 767 12.82 -12.44 -2.92
C PHE A 767 12.32 -13.42 -1.84
N ALA A 768 11.01 -13.45 -1.63
CA ALA A 768 10.32 -14.31 -0.68
C ALA A 768 9.47 -15.36 -1.43
N PRO A 769 9.25 -16.55 -0.85
CA PRO A 769 9.89 -17.06 0.37
C PRO A 769 11.36 -17.45 0.16
N ASN A 770 11.81 -17.64 -1.09
CA ASN A 770 13.21 -17.79 -1.47
C ASN A 770 13.52 -16.96 -2.72
N PRO A 771 14.75 -16.45 -2.89
CA PRO A 771 15.16 -15.87 -4.16
C PRO A 771 15.23 -16.94 -5.28
N PRO A 772 15.09 -16.54 -6.56
CA PRO A 772 15.31 -17.44 -7.69
C PRO A 772 16.71 -18.07 -7.67
N ARG A 773 16.81 -19.35 -8.05
CA ARG A 773 18.08 -20.10 -8.17
C ARG A 773 18.54 -20.31 -9.61
N SER A 774 17.76 -19.82 -10.57
CA SER A 774 18.08 -19.83 -11.99
C SER A 774 17.85 -18.44 -12.56
N ASN A 775 18.65 -18.09 -13.57
CA ASN A 775 18.41 -16.90 -14.36
C ASN A 775 17.40 -17.24 -15.46
N VAL A 776 16.41 -16.36 -15.67
CA VAL A 776 15.31 -16.57 -16.62
C VAL A 776 15.15 -15.32 -17.48
N PHE A 777 15.07 -15.51 -18.79
CA PHE A 777 14.86 -14.47 -19.80
C PHE A 777 13.83 -14.88 -20.85
N LEU A 778 13.36 -13.89 -21.60
CA LEU A 778 12.41 -14.05 -22.70
C LEU A 778 13.15 -13.83 -24.02
N ARG A 779 13.13 -14.84 -24.88
CA ARG A 779 13.58 -14.75 -26.27
C ARG A 779 12.36 -14.69 -27.18
N VAL A 780 12.38 -13.77 -28.14
CA VAL A 780 11.30 -13.55 -29.09
C VAL A 780 11.82 -13.77 -30.50
N THR A 781 11.15 -14.63 -31.26
CA THR A 781 11.47 -14.89 -32.65
C THR A 781 10.28 -14.60 -33.54
N VAL A 782 10.52 -14.00 -34.69
CA VAL A 782 9.51 -13.69 -35.71
C VAL A 782 9.79 -14.55 -36.94
N THR A 783 8.75 -15.14 -37.51
CA THR A 783 8.82 -15.78 -38.83
C THR A 783 8.15 -14.85 -39.84
N ASP A 784 8.88 -14.43 -40.88
CA ASP A 784 8.36 -13.61 -41.97
C ASP A 784 7.39 -14.41 -42.88
N GLN A 785 6.98 -13.83 -44.01
CA GLN A 785 6.09 -14.50 -44.96
C GLN A 785 6.82 -15.59 -45.78
N GLU A 786 8.10 -15.39 -46.03
CA GLU A 786 9.02 -16.27 -46.76
C GLU A 786 9.40 -17.52 -45.95
N GLY A 787 9.20 -17.49 -44.64
CA GLY A 787 9.54 -18.55 -43.70
C GLY A 787 10.91 -18.40 -43.03
N GLU A 788 11.62 -17.28 -43.24
CA GLU A 788 12.84 -16.97 -42.52
C GLU A 788 12.54 -16.57 -41.07
N ILE A 789 13.43 -16.96 -40.16
CA ILE A 789 13.26 -16.75 -38.71
C ILE A 789 14.24 -15.69 -38.24
N TYR A 790 13.71 -14.58 -37.74
CA TYR A 790 14.45 -13.48 -37.15
C TYR A 790 14.41 -13.56 -35.63
N ASP A 791 15.57 -13.52 -35.00
CA ASP A 791 15.70 -13.36 -33.55
C ASP A 791 15.78 -11.88 -33.20
N LEU A 792 14.85 -11.41 -32.38
CA LEU A 792 14.81 -10.01 -31.95
C LEU A 792 15.86 -9.69 -30.87
N ASN A 793 16.68 -10.67 -30.45
CA ASN A 793 17.74 -10.52 -29.46
C ASN A 793 17.25 -9.90 -28.14
N THR A 794 16.04 -10.29 -27.71
CA THR A 794 15.37 -9.70 -26.52
C THR A 794 15.94 -10.20 -25.19
N ASP A 795 16.79 -11.23 -25.21
CA ASP A 795 17.45 -11.78 -24.05
C ASP A 795 18.95 -11.46 -24.03
N VAL A 796 19.49 -11.36 -22.81
CA VAL A 796 20.91 -11.04 -22.60
C VAL A 796 21.87 -12.13 -23.12
N TYR A 797 21.37 -13.33 -23.38
CA TYR A 797 22.17 -14.47 -23.83
C TYR A 797 22.32 -14.54 -25.34
N ALA A 798 21.69 -13.63 -26.09
CA ALA A 798 22.04 -13.40 -27.48
C ALA A 798 23.56 -13.13 -27.64
N CYS A 799 24.18 -12.44 -26.66
CA CYS A 799 25.64 -12.27 -26.59
C CYS A 799 26.43 -13.56 -26.28
N PHE A 800 25.78 -14.56 -25.68
CA PHE A 800 26.41 -15.82 -25.29
C PHE A 800 26.39 -16.86 -26.43
N MET A 801 25.57 -16.65 -27.45
CA MET A 801 25.48 -17.53 -28.60
C MET A 801 26.79 -17.58 -29.41
N PRO A 802 27.14 -18.74 -30.00
CA PRO A 802 28.27 -18.85 -30.93
C PRO A 802 28.05 -17.94 -32.14
N GLY A 803 28.99 -17.03 -32.42
CA GLY A 803 28.90 -16.09 -33.55
C GLY A 803 28.25 -14.74 -33.25
N ALA A 804 27.90 -14.44 -31.99
CA ALA A 804 27.39 -13.12 -31.60
C ALA A 804 28.39 -11.99 -31.93
N THR A 805 27.91 -10.94 -32.60
CA THR A 805 28.73 -9.76 -32.92
C THR A 805 28.88 -8.85 -31.70
N GLN A 806 29.92 -7.99 -31.71
CA GLN A 806 30.11 -7.01 -30.64
C GLN A 806 28.90 -6.06 -30.51
N ALA A 807 28.28 -5.69 -31.63
CA ALA A 807 27.08 -4.85 -31.64
C ALA A 807 25.89 -5.50 -30.90
N ILE A 808 25.67 -6.81 -31.08
CA ILE A 808 24.64 -7.55 -30.34
C ILE A 808 24.97 -7.53 -28.84
N CYS A 809 26.23 -7.82 -28.49
CA CYS A 809 26.67 -7.80 -27.09
C CYS A 809 26.53 -6.43 -26.43
N ASP A 810 26.85 -5.34 -27.13
CA ASP A 810 26.74 -3.98 -26.61
C ASP A 810 25.27 -3.55 -26.44
N ALA A 811 24.35 -4.10 -27.23
CA ALA A 811 22.92 -3.85 -27.11
C ALA A 811 22.27 -4.63 -25.95
N VAL A 812 22.58 -5.93 -25.82
CA VAL A 812 21.86 -6.84 -24.91
C VAL A 812 22.61 -7.13 -23.62
N TYR A 813 23.91 -6.86 -23.55
CA TYR A 813 24.76 -7.15 -22.40
C TYR A 813 25.90 -6.11 -22.17
N PRO A 814 25.64 -4.79 -22.16
CA PRO A 814 26.67 -3.79 -21.88
C PRO A 814 27.12 -3.84 -20.41
N ILE A 815 28.40 -4.18 -20.20
CA ILE A 815 29.07 -4.09 -18.91
C ILE A 815 30.00 -2.87 -18.92
N PRO A 816 29.91 -1.95 -17.94
CA PRO A 816 29.00 -1.94 -16.79
C PRO A 816 27.56 -1.53 -17.15
N TRP A 817 26.58 -2.09 -16.44
CA TRP A 817 25.19 -1.66 -16.53
C TRP A 817 24.98 -0.33 -15.77
N VAL A 818 25.26 0.77 -16.45
CA VAL A 818 25.07 2.11 -15.87
C VAL A 818 23.61 2.52 -15.93
N SER A 819 22.96 2.34 -17.09
CA SER A 819 21.54 2.65 -17.29
C SER A 819 20.64 1.52 -16.77
N TYR A 820 19.51 1.92 -16.20
CA TYR A 820 18.44 1.02 -15.80
C TYR A 820 17.40 0.96 -16.91
N THR A 821 17.08 -0.23 -17.40
CA THR A 821 15.90 -0.45 -18.25
C THR A 821 14.93 -1.40 -17.55
N ARG A 822 13.65 -1.01 -17.52
CA ARG A 822 12.57 -1.79 -16.91
C ARG A 822 12.23 -3.04 -17.75
N GLN A 823 12.65 -3.07 -19.01
CA GLN A 823 12.29 -4.11 -19.98
C GLN A 823 12.65 -5.52 -19.49
N ARG A 824 13.80 -5.71 -18.85
CA ARG A 824 14.22 -7.04 -18.37
C ARG A 824 13.25 -7.66 -17.38
N LYS A 825 12.69 -6.84 -16.50
CA LYS A 825 11.73 -7.33 -15.51
C LYS A 825 10.38 -7.64 -16.15
N ILE A 826 9.95 -6.80 -17.09
CA ILE A 826 8.77 -7.05 -17.91
C ILE A 826 8.93 -8.41 -18.63
N ASN A 827 10.09 -8.65 -19.25
CA ASN A 827 10.42 -9.92 -19.90
C ASN A 827 10.33 -11.11 -18.92
N ARG A 828 10.83 -10.98 -17.68
CA ARG A 828 10.67 -12.02 -16.63
C ARG A 828 9.21 -12.32 -16.31
N ARG A 829 8.37 -11.29 -16.23
CA ARG A 829 6.93 -11.43 -15.90
C ARG A 829 6.19 -12.10 -17.05
N ILE A 830 6.47 -11.70 -18.30
CA ILE A 830 5.93 -12.36 -19.49
C ILE A 830 6.38 -13.84 -19.55
N ALA A 831 7.65 -14.12 -19.26
CA ALA A 831 8.19 -15.49 -19.20
C ALA A 831 7.66 -16.35 -18.03
N GLY A 832 6.78 -15.81 -17.17
CA GLY A 832 6.14 -16.56 -16.08
C GLY A 832 7.10 -16.93 -14.94
N SER A 833 7.98 -16.02 -14.55
CA SER A 833 8.98 -16.24 -13.48
C SER A 833 8.75 -15.42 -12.20
N GLU A 834 7.73 -14.54 -12.17
CA GLU A 834 7.32 -13.75 -11.00
C GLU A 834 5.80 -13.79 -10.81
N GLY A 835 5.32 -14.49 -9.77
CA GLY A 835 4.04 -14.20 -9.10
C GLY A 835 2.73 -14.43 -9.87
N GLY A 836 2.69 -15.28 -10.89
CA GLY A 836 1.44 -15.66 -11.58
C GLY A 836 1.68 -16.15 -13.01
N ASN A 837 0.72 -16.91 -13.54
CA ASN A 837 0.76 -17.46 -14.90
C ASN A 837 0.90 -16.33 -15.94
N GLY A 838 2.12 -16.13 -16.46
CA GLY A 838 2.45 -15.11 -17.47
C GLY A 838 1.71 -15.27 -18.81
N ALA A 839 0.92 -16.34 -18.96
CA ALA A 839 0.15 -16.71 -20.14
C ALA A 839 -0.69 -15.55 -20.70
N TRP A 840 -1.33 -14.76 -19.84
CA TRP A 840 -2.08 -13.59 -20.30
C TRP A 840 -1.19 -12.58 -21.01
N TYR A 841 -0.05 -12.21 -20.40
CA TYR A 841 0.87 -11.24 -20.98
C TYR A 841 1.58 -11.75 -22.22
N GLN A 842 1.85 -13.06 -22.30
CA GLN A 842 2.48 -13.70 -23.46
C GLN A 842 1.69 -13.46 -24.74
N LYS A 843 0.37 -13.67 -24.68
CA LYS A 843 -0.55 -13.45 -25.79
C LYS A 843 -0.50 -12.01 -26.32
N TRP A 844 -0.62 -11.04 -25.42
CA TRP A 844 -0.66 -9.63 -25.81
C TRP A 844 0.70 -9.09 -26.24
N HIS A 845 1.79 -9.57 -25.64
CA HIS A 845 3.13 -9.21 -26.08
C HIS A 845 3.42 -9.74 -27.50
N ALA A 846 3.09 -11.00 -27.80
CA ALA A 846 3.29 -11.56 -29.14
C ALA A 846 2.48 -10.82 -30.22
N ARG A 847 1.23 -10.45 -29.91
CA ARG A 847 0.39 -9.61 -30.79
C ARG A 847 0.96 -8.22 -31.02
N TRP A 848 1.50 -7.59 -29.97
CA TRP A 848 2.19 -6.33 -30.12
C TRP A 848 3.43 -6.46 -31.03
N VAL A 849 4.20 -7.54 -30.90
CA VAL A 849 5.34 -7.81 -31.80
C VAL A 849 4.88 -7.97 -33.26
N CYS A 850 3.76 -8.65 -33.53
CA CYS A 850 3.18 -8.72 -34.89
C CYS A 850 2.94 -7.31 -35.47
N ARG A 851 2.31 -6.42 -34.68
CA ARG A 851 2.00 -5.05 -35.09
C ARG A 851 3.23 -4.17 -35.26
N GLN A 852 4.22 -4.30 -34.38
CA GLN A 852 5.46 -3.54 -34.48
C GLN A 852 6.29 -3.97 -35.69
N TRP A 853 6.33 -5.28 -35.98
CA TRP A 853 6.98 -5.78 -37.19
C TRP A 853 6.33 -5.19 -38.45
N GLU A 854 4.99 -5.17 -38.50
CA GLU A 854 4.22 -4.55 -39.58
C GLU A 854 4.50 -3.05 -39.71
N LEU A 855 4.67 -2.32 -38.60
CA LEU A 855 5.05 -0.90 -38.63
C LEU A 855 6.45 -0.68 -39.20
N GLU A 856 7.43 -1.51 -38.82
CA GLU A 856 8.82 -1.35 -39.20
C GLU A 856 9.12 -1.82 -40.64
N HIS A 857 8.43 -2.87 -41.10
CA HIS A 857 8.70 -3.53 -42.38
C HIS A 857 7.61 -3.31 -43.44
N GLY A 858 6.47 -2.73 -43.06
CA GLY A 858 5.31 -2.52 -43.93
C GLY A 858 4.50 -3.77 -44.24
N GLU A 859 4.94 -4.94 -43.77
CA GLU A 859 4.31 -6.24 -44.01
C GLU A 859 4.10 -6.99 -42.69
N LEU A 860 2.94 -7.63 -42.55
CA LEU A 860 2.62 -8.43 -41.37
C LEU A 860 3.47 -9.71 -41.38
N PRO A 861 4.12 -10.13 -40.27
CA PRO A 861 4.83 -11.40 -40.25
C PRO A 861 3.85 -12.57 -40.21
N ARG A 862 4.32 -13.80 -40.49
CA ARG A 862 3.47 -15.00 -40.42
C ARG A 862 3.12 -15.33 -38.97
N ARG A 863 4.14 -15.47 -38.12
CA ARG A 863 3.96 -15.84 -36.70
C ARG A 863 5.06 -15.30 -35.80
N VAL A 864 4.73 -15.16 -34.52
CA VAL A 864 5.65 -14.81 -33.43
C VAL A 864 5.70 -15.94 -32.41
N GLU A 865 6.90 -16.34 -32.01
CA GLU A 865 7.13 -17.37 -30.99
C GLU A 865 7.90 -16.79 -29.80
N LEU A 866 7.44 -17.12 -28.59
CA LEU A 866 8.05 -16.73 -27.34
C LEU A 866 8.72 -17.94 -26.69
N TYR A 867 9.97 -17.78 -26.28
CA TYR A 867 10.76 -18.81 -25.61
C TYR A 867 11.18 -18.33 -24.21
N LYS A 868 10.94 -19.17 -23.22
CA LYS A 868 11.52 -19.04 -21.88
C LYS A 868 12.92 -19.66 -21.90
N VAL A 869 13.92 -18.81 -21.71
CA VAL A 869 15.31 -19.22 -21.64
C VAL A 869 15.75 -19.24 -20.18
N THR A 870 16.22 -20.38 -19.68
CA THR A 870 16.63 -20.54 -18.29
C THR A 870 17.98 -21.23 -18.17
N TYR A 871 18.79 -20.83 -17.18
CA TYR A 871 19.94 -21.63 -16.76
C TYR A 871 20.13 -21.56 -15.23
N PRO A 872 20.58 -22.65 -14.59
CA PRO A 872 20.75 -22.71 -13.14
C PRO A 872 22.04 -22.03 -12.67
N MET A 873 21.94 -21.23 -11.59
CA MET A 873 23.11 -20.69 -10.91
C MET A 873 23.75 -21.79 -10.03
N PRO A 874 25.08 -21.95 -10.05
CA PRO A 874 25.76 -22.86 -9.13
C PRO A 874 25.63 -22.37 -7.68
N SER A 875 25.71 -23.30 -6.74
CA SER A 875 25.64 -23.02 -5.31
C SER A 875 26.89 -22.28 -4.80
N PRO A 876 26.80 -21.52 -3.70
CA PRO A 876 27.96 -20.84 -3.10
C PRO A 876 29.12 -21.78 -2.78
N GLN A 877 28.83 -23.04 -2.44
CA GLN A 877 29.84 -24.05 -2.11
C GLN A 877 30.61 -24.53 -3.34
N GLU A 878 29.94 -24.67 -4.48
CA GLU A 878 30.57 -25.12 -5.74
C GLU A 878 31.54 -24.08 -6.31
N VAL A 879 31.23 -22.79 -6.12
CA VAL A 879 32.03 -21.69 -6.66
C VAL A 879 33.06 -21.13 -5.68
N PHE A 880 33.19 -21.75 -4.50
CA PHE A 880 34.11 -21.24 -3.47
C PHE A 880 35.55 -21.24 -3.98
N MET A 881 36.18 -20.06 -4.01
CA MET A 881 37.52 -19.82 -4.57
C MET A 881 37.66 -20.15 -6.07
N LYS A 882 36.57 -20.49 -6.75
CA LYS A 882 36.51 -20.87 -8.16
C LYS A 882 35.36 -20.13 -8.82
N PRO A 883 35.57 -18.89 -9.28
CA PRO A 883 34.51 -18.15 -9.96
C PRO A 883 34.07 -18.91 -11.21
N TYR A 884 32.76 -18.98 -11.41
CA TYR A 884 32.18 -19.53 -12.63
C TYR A 884 32.01 -18.42 -13.68
N ASP A 885 32.05 -18.81 -14.95
CA ASP A 885 31.70 -17.92 -16.05
C ASP A 885 30.24 -18.15 -16.47
N ALA A 886 29.46 -17.08 -16.56
CA ALA A 886 28.03 -17.15 -16.87
C ALA A 886 27.78 -17.67 -18.29
N LYS A 887 28.61 -17.29 -19.27
CA LYS A 887 28.49 -17.75 -20.66
C LYS A 887 28.76 -19.25 -20.77
N THR A 888 29.82 -19.74 -20.13
CA THR A 888 30.15 -21.17 -20.09
C THR A 888 29.06 -21.98 -19.37
N GLN A 889 28.53 -21.47 -18.25
CA GLN A 889 27.45 -22.12 -17.51
C GLN A 889 26.16 -22.18 -18.34
N TYR A 890 25.80 -21.10 -19.02
CA TYR A 890 24.65 -21.03 -19.92
C TYR A 890 24.78 -22.03 -21.07
N ASN A 891 25.93 -22.04 -21.75
CA ASN A 891 26.18 -22.96 -22.87
C ASN A 891 26.13 -24.45 -22.43
N ALA A 892 26.47 -24.74 -21.18
CA ALA A 892 26.44 -26.11 -20.64
C ALA A 892 25.06 -26.55 -20.12
N LYS A 893 24.27 -25.65 -19.53
CA LYS A 893 23.05 -26.00 -18.76
C LYS A 893 21.80 -25.19 -19.16
N GLY A 894 21.88 -24.39 -20.21
CA GLY A 894 20.77 -23.60 -20.72
C GLY A 894 19.63 -24.47 -21.25
N SER A 895 18.40 -24.05 -21.01
CA SER A 895 17.18 -24.67 -21.54
C SER A 895 16.31 -23.61 -22.19
N HIS A 896 15.76 -23.95 -23.36
CA HIS A 896 14.87 -23.10 -24.15
C HIS A 896 13.52 -23.80 -24.24
N THR A 897 12.49 -23.23 -23.62
CA THR A 897 11.14 -23.79 -23.63
C THR A 897 10.21 -22.84 -24.36
N LYS A 898 9.59 -23.30 -25.45
CA LYS A 898 8.55 -22.50 -26.11
C LYS A 898 7.35 -22.37 -25.18
N ILE A 899 6.95 -21.12 -24.90
CA ILE A 899 5.86 -20.82 -23.97
C ILE A 899 4.61 -20.32 -24.70
N HIS A 900 4.75 -19.71 -25.87
CA HIS A 900 3.62 -19.18 -26.62
C HIS A 900 3.94 -19.03 -28.12
N THR A 901 2.91 -19.21 -28.96
CA THR A 901 2.96 -18.97 -30.40
C THR A 901 1.71 -18.18 -30.77
N THR A 902 1.86 -17.14 -31.59
CA THR A 902 0.78 -16.36 -32.17
C THR A 902 0.93 -16.32 -33.68
N GLU A 903 -0.09 -16.77 -34.41
CA GLU A 903 -0.22 -16.56 -35.85
C GLU A 903 -0.79 -15.14 -36.08
N CYS A 904 -0.03 -14.28 -36.75
CA CYS A 904 -0.32 -12.85 -36.73
C CYS A 904 -1.54 -12.48 -37.58
N LYS A 905 -1.81 -13.19 -38.68
CA LYS A 905 -2.95 -12.91 -39.58
C LYS A 905 -4.30 -13.33 -38.99
N SER A 906 -4.36 -14.43 -38.25
CA SER A 906 -5.63 -15.00 -37.75
C SER A 906 -6.00 -14.57 -36.33
N THR A 907 -5.03 -14.07 -35.55
CA THR A 907 -5.28 -13.67 -34.16
C THR A 907 -5.98 -12.32 -34.08
N THR A 908 -6.85 -12.16 -33.08
CA THR A 908 -7.44 -10.84 -32.76
C THR A 908 -6.40 -9.86 -32.25
N GLU A 909 -6.50 -8.58 -32.61
CA GLU A 909 -5.57 -7.50 -32.25
C GLU A 909 -4.11 -7.77 -32.66
N GLY A 910 -3.89 -8.64 -33.66
CA GLY A 910 -2.58 -8.96 -34.21
C GLY A 910 -2.14 -8.05 -35.37
N GLN A 911 -3.10 -7.37 -36.00
CA GLN A 911 -2.89 -6.47 -37.14
C GLN A 911 -3.00 -5.01 -36.68
N LEU A 912 -2.37 -4.09 -37.41
CA LEU A 912 -2.53 -2.66 -37.20
C LEU A 912 -3.91 -2.17 -37.62
N ARG A 913 -4.53 -1.37 -36.76
CA ARG A 913 -5.78 -0.66 -37.09
C ARG A 913 -5.52 0.42 -38.14
N ASN A 914 -6.49 0.68 -39.02
CA ASN A 914 -6.40 1.73 -40.04
C ASN A 914 -6.10 3.12 -39.45
N GLU A 915 -6.59 3.40 -38.24
CA GLU A 915 -6.27 4.65 -37.54
C GLU A 915 -4.77 4.79 -37.26
N ILE A 916 -4.11 3.72 -36.84
CA ILE A 916 -2.66 3.69 -36.57
C ILE A 916 -1.89 3.73 -37.90
N ARG A 917 -2.33 2.97 -38.91
CA ARG A 917 -1.75 3.00 -40.27
C ARG A 917 -1.74 4.43 -40.83
N ARG A 918 -2.85 5.17 -40.73
CA ARG A 918 -2.93 6.59 -41.11
C ARG A 918 -1.92 7.48 -40.39
N ARG A 919 -1.71 7.28 -39.08
CA ARG A 919 -0.75 8.09 -38.29
C ARG A 919 0.68 7.90 -38.79
N HIS A 920 1.02 6.69 -39.21
CA HIS A 920 2.36 6.31 -39.67
C HIS A 920 2.53 6.37 -41.20
N GLY A 921 1.50 6.81 -41.94
CA GLY A 921 1.56 6.95 -43.40
C GLY A 921 1.52 5.62 -44.17
N LEU A 922 1.06 4.54 -43.53
CA LEU A 922 0.84 3.24 -44.17
C LEU A 922 -0.51 3.23 -44.92
N PRO A 923 -0.64 2.47 -46.02
CA PRO A 923 -1.91 2.33 -46.73
C PRO A 923 -2.98 1.70 -45.82
N GLU A 924 -4.24 2.12 -45.98
CA GLU A 924 -5.36 1.48 -45.30
C GLU A 924 -5.65 0.11 -45.93
N VAL A 925 -6.11 -0.83 -45.10
CA VAL A 925 -6.60 -2.15 -45.53
C VAL A 925 -8.10 -2.24 -45.30
N ASP A 926 -8.74 -3.23 -45.91
CA ASP A 926 -10.14 -3.53 -45.64
C ASP A 926 -10.32 -3.82 -44.13
N GLU A 927 -11.36 -3.25 -43.53
CA GLU A 927 -11.66 -3.46 -42.10
C GLU A 927 -11.88 -4.95 -41.77
N ASN A 928 -12.33 -5.74 -42.74
CA ASN A 928 -12.50 -7.20 -42.60
C ASN A 928 -11.17 -7.95 -42.42
N GLU A 929 -10.04 -7.36 -42.85
CA GLU A 929 -8.71 -7.95 -42.63
C GLU A 929 -8.18 -7.67 -41.21
N ILE A 930 -8.76 -6.69 -40.51
CA ILE A 930 -8.38 -6.31 -39.15
C ILE A 930 -9.29 -7.02 -38.15
N ARG A 931 -8.76 -8.07 -37.52
CA ARG A 931 -9.50 -8.83 -36.51
C ARG A 931 -9.51 -8.09 -35.18
N THR A 932 -10.55 -7.32 -34.91
CA THR A 932 -10.75 -6.68 -33.59
C THR A 932 -11.40 -7.63 -32.59
N TRP A 933 -11.28 -7.34 -31.28
CA TRP A 933 -12.04 -8.08 -30.27
C TRP A 933 -13.36 -7.38 -29.94
N ASN A 934 -14.46 -7.87 -30.51
CA ASN A 934 -15.82 -7.48 -30.11
C ASN A 934 -16.17 -8.10 -28.76
N LYS A 935 -16.54 -7.27 -27.79
CA LYS A 935 -16.85 -7.68 -26.41
C LYS A 935 -18.34 -7.63 -26.11
N HIS A 936 -19.16 -7.17 -27.06
CA HIS A 936 -20.61 -7.00 -26.94
C HIS A 936 -21.00 -6.32 -25.63
N ARG A 937 -20.32 -5.21 -25.28
CA ARG A 937 -20.47 -4.60 -23.95
C ARG A 937 -21.86 -4.03 -23.77
N CYS A 938 -22.42 -3.45 -24.82
CA CYS A 938 -23.76 -2.91 -24.81
C CYS A 938 -24.81 -4.00 -24.53
N ALA A 939 -24.82 -5.08 -25.33
CA ALA A 939 -25.76 -6.19 -25.13
C ALA A 939 -25.61 -6.85 -23.74
N ASN A 940 -24.37 -7.02 -23.27
CA ASN A 940 -24.10 -7.53 -21.91
C ASN A 940 -24.61 -6.58 -20.81
N TRP A 941 -24.56 -5.27 -21.04
CA TRP A 941 -25.06 -4.27 -20.10
C TRP A 941 -26.59 -4.28 -20.01
N GLU A 942 -27.29 -4.41 -21.14
CA GLU A 942 -28.75 -4.58 -21.14
C GLU A 942 -29.20 -5.86 -20.45
N ALA A 943 -28.53 -6.99 -20.76
CA ALA A 943 -28.79 -8.26 -20.09
C ALA A 943 -28.65 -8.13 -18.56
N LYS A 944 -27.61 -7.41 -18.10
CA LYS A 944 -27.42 -7.10 -16.70
C LYS A 944 -28.56 -6.25 -16.12
N LEU A 945 -29.01 -5.20 -16.82
CA LEU A 945 -30.12 -4.36 -16.33
C LEU A 945 -31.43 -5.14 -16.18
N ILE A 946 -31.71 -6.05 -17.13
CA ILE A 946 -32.85 -6.96 -17.10
C ILE A 946 -32.75 -7.92 -15.91
N GLU A 947 -31.58 -8.53 -15.70
CA GLU A 947 -31.31 -9.41 -14.57
C GLU A 947 -31.46 -8.69 -13.22
N ASP A 948 -30.82 -7.52 -13.07
CA ASP A 948 -30.91 -6.68 -11.87
C ASP A 948 -32.38 -6.30 -11.55
N ALA A 949 -33.23 -6.12 -12.57
CA ALA A 949 -34.66 -5.83 -12.39
C ALA A 949 -35.45 -7.07 -11.96
N ARG A 950 -35.17 -8.23 -12.56
CA ARG A 950 -35.75 -9.52 -12.14
C ARG A 950 -35.40 -9.85 -10.69
N GLU A 951 -34.16 -9.60 -10.27
CA GLU A 951 -33.70 -9.80 -8.89
C GLU A 951 -34.42 -8.88 -7.88
N ARG A 952 -34.81 -7.67 -8.29
CA ARG A 952 -35.61 -6.77 -7.45
C ARG A 952 -37.09 -7.16 -7.36
N GLY A 953 -37.50 -8.23 -8.04
CA GLY A 953 -38.90 -8.65 -8.12
C GLY A 953 -39.77 -7.72 -8.98
N GLU A 954 -39.16 -6.91 -9.84
CA GLU A 954 -39.88 -6.04 -10.77
C GLU A 954 -40.46 -6.90 -11.92
N GLU A 955 -41.65 -6.56 -12.40
CA GLU A 955 -42.21 -7.18 -13.61
C GLU A 955 -41.44 -6.62 -14.82
N VAL A 956 -40.60 -7.45 -15.45
CA VAL A 956 -39.70 -7.00 -16.52
C VAL A 956 -40.34 -7.18 -17.89
N ASP A 957 -40.81 -6.08 -18.47
CA ASP A 957 -41.03 -6.00 -19.91
C ASP A 957 -39.69 -5.67 -20.59
N VAL A 958 -39.15 -6.67 -21.29
CA VAL A 958 -37.85 -6.58 -21.98
C VAL A 958 -37.86 -5.52 -23.11
N LEU A 959 -39.04 -5.03 -23.50
CA LEU A 959 -39.22 -3.94 -24.48
C LEU A 959 -39.44 -2.56 -23.84
N ASP A 960 -39.30 -2.44 -22.52
CA ASP A 960 -39.34 -1.13 -21.84
C ASP A 960 -38.16 -0.27 -22.32
N PRO A 961 -38.38 1.01 -22.72
CA PRO A 961 -37.31 1.96 -23.09
C PRO A 961 -36.19 2.10 -22.06
N ARG A 962 -36.43 1.68 -20.82
CA ARG A 962 -35.42 1.66 -19.74
C ARG A 962 -34.33 0.61 -19.95
N PHE A 963 -34.61 -0.44 -20.73
CA PHE A 963 -33.69 -1.52 -21.08
C PHE A 963 -33.20 -1.45 -22.54
N ASP A 964 -33.77 -0.56 -23.36
CA ASP A 964 -33.39 -0.29 -24.76
C ASP A 964 -32.29 0.79 -24.80
N VAL A 965 -31.05 0.37 -24.61
CA VAL A 965 -29.86 1.23 -24.49
C VAL A 965 -28.90 1.05 -25.69
N CYS A 966 -29.05 -0.04 -26.43
CA CYS A 966 -28.16 -0.51 -27.48
C CYS A 966 -28.83 -0.56 -28.84
N LEU A 967 -28.04 -0.40 -29.90
CA LEU A 967 -28.53 -0.53 -31.27
C LEU A 967 -28.70 -2.00 -31.70
N ASP A 968 -27.92 -2.90 -31.10
CA ASP A 968 -28.03 -4.34 -31.29
C ASP A 968 -28.98 -4.93 -30.23
N MET A 969 -30.06 -5.58 -30.67
CA MET A 969 -31.08 -6.11 -29.76
C MET A 969 -30.67 -7.49 -29.22
N PRO A 970 -30.53 -7.66 -27.90
CA PRO A 970 -30.29 -8.96 -27.26
C PRO A 970 -31.28 -10.01 -27.74
N LYS A 971 -30.84 -11.28 -27.83
CA LYS A 971 -31.67 -12.40 -28.33
C LYS A 971 -33.04 -12.51 -27.64
N GLU A 972 -33.12 -12.20 -26.33
CA GLU A 972 -34.39 -12.17 -25.59
C GLU A 972 -35.30 -11.01 -26.01
N VAL A 973 -34.75 -9.82 -26.20
CA VAL A 973 -35.45 -8.62 -26.69
C VAL A 973 -35.93 -8.85 -28.12
N ARG A 974 -35.06 -9.42 -28.97
CA ARG A 974 -35.33 -9.81 -30.36
C ARG A 974 -36.49 -10.81 -30.43
N LYS A 975 -36.48 -11.83 -29.57
CA LYS A 975 -37.56 -12.84 -29.44
C LYS A 975 -38.87 -12.24 -28.92
N ALA A 976 -38.81 -11.31 -27.96
CA ALA A 976 -39.99 -10.63 -27.43
C ALA A 976 -40.61 -9.64 -28.43
N ALA A 977 -39.78 -8.90 -29.17
CA ALA A 977 -40.21 -8.00 -30.25
C ALA A 977 -40.87 -8.76 -31.39
N TYR A 978 -40.30 -9.91 -31.77
CA TYR A 978 -40.89 -10.83 -32.75
C TYR A 978 -42.24 -11.37 -32.27
N ALA A 979 -42.34 -11.81 -31.01
CA ALA A 979 -43.60 -12.29 -30.43
C ALA A 979 -44.70 -11.21 -30.37
N ARG A 980 -44.35 -9.92 -30.43
CA ARG A 980 -45.29 -8.78 -30.52
C ARG A 980 -45.52 -8.26 -31.95
N GLY A 981 -45.05 -8.97 -32.97
CA GLY A 981 -45.39 -8.70 -34.38
C GLY A 981 -44.37 -7.89 -35.19
N ARG A 982 -43.14 -7.69 -34.70
CA ARG A 982 -42.02 -7.16 -35.51
C ARG A 982 -41.31 -8.33 -36.21
N VAL A 983 -41.79 -8.68 -37.41
CA VAL A 983 -41.43 -9.91 -38.15
C VAL A 983 -40.03 -9.85 -38.78
N ASP A 984 -39.45 -8.66 -38.84
CA ASP A 984 -38.18 -8.26 -39.47
C ASP A 984 -36.92 -8.56 -38.62
N LEU A 985 -37.06 -9.08 -37.40
CA LEU A 985 -35.96 -9.18 -36.44
C LEU A 985 -35.40 -10.60 -36.22
N LEU A 986 -35.87 -11.64 -36.93
CA LEU A 986 -35.42 -13.03 -36.72
C LEU A 986 -34.51 -13.58 -37.82
N LEU A 987 -34.09 -12.75 -38.77
CA LEU A 987 -33.22 -13.16 -39.87
C LEU A 987 -31.80 -12.64 -39.59
N ASP A 988 -30.83 -13.53 -39.79
CA ASP A 988 -29.37 -13.36 -39.69
C ASP A 988 -28.81 -13.63 -38.28
N ASP A 989 -28.16 -14.80 -38.12
CA ASP A 989 -27.03 -15.07 -37.20
C ASP A 989 -26.61 -16.57 -37.16
N ASP A 990 -27.29 -17.49 -37.88
CA ASP A 990 -26.93 -18.93 -37.85
C ASP A 990 -25.82 -19.35 -38.85
N GLU A 991 -25.06 -18.44 -39.47
CA GLU A 991 -24.04 -18.81 -40.51
C GLU A 991 -22.55 -18.64 -40.14
N ASP A 992 -22.16 -18.00 -39.02
CA ASP A 992 -20.74 -17.61 -38.79
C ASP A 992 -20.03 -18.18 -37.53
N ASP A 993 -20.54 -19.24 -36.90
CA ASP A 993 -19.82 -19.97 -35.82
C ASP A 993 -19.23 -21.31 -36.32
N GLU A 994 -18.10 -21.25 -37.05
CA GLU A 994 -17.10 -22.35 -37.20
C GLU A 994 -15.65 -21.86 -37.09
#